data_AF-A0A7X7KN14-F1
#
_entry.id   AF-A0A7X7KN14-F1
#
_cell.length_a   1.000
_cell.length_b   1.000
_cell.length_c   1.000
_cell.angle_alpha   90.00
_cell.angle_beta   90.00
_cell.angle_gamma   90.00
#
_symmetry.space_group_name_H-M   'P 1'
#
loop_
_entity.id
_entity.type
_entity.pdbx_description
1 polymer ?
#
loop_
_entity_poly.entity_id
_entity_poly.type
_entity_poly.pdbx_seq_one_letter_code
_entity_poly.pdbx_strand_id
1 'polypeptide(L)'
;GFDQARIETGADLVHLAGLDQKLWVALACPTRGIEFDSRTLDLIDTDKDGRIRAPEILAAVQWACAAVRDPDALVKGSDALPLAALNDQTPEGKRLVASARRILANLGKADAKEIGLADAADTARVFAKTRFNGDGVIAADAVEDAEVKQVLLDIMACVGSDTDRSGQAGISQARVDQFFAECQAYAAWCQKGETETAAVLPLGDGTAAAVAACRAVKAKVEDYFARTRLALFDARAQAALNRQEGDYLALAAQDMTISSAEVSGFPLARVEAGRPLPLREGLNPAWSGAMATLVAKAVTPLLGEKDALTEAEWLGLCATLAPYEAWQGAKAGAVVEKLGLARVRAILDGKAKATLGELIAEDRKYEPEALAIADVEKLLRFARDLAPLLNNFVSFRDFYTRKGKAMFQAGTLYLDGRACDLCVHVSDAGKHAALAGLAKTYLAYCDCTRPGGEKMTVAAAFTGGDSDQLMVGRNGLFYDRKGRDWDATITKIVDNPISIRQAFFSPYKKLLRMIEEQVAKRAAAAEAASDQKLGAVAAAAAQADKTAAAAAAPAGAPKKIDVGTVAAIGVALGSIGTFLAMIFAKFAELGWWIPVALLGIVLVISGPSMLIAWMKLRQRNLGPILDANGWAVNARARLNVPFGGALTAVAELPEGSERCLTDVYAEKRSPWPWIVLLLVILGIAGYVLNQKGKIYEWTGYGRQVVIEAPAEAVPAAPAPAEAAPAAAAPAAPAPAAPAPAAP
;
A
#
# COMPACT_ATOMS: atom_id res chain seq x y z
N GLY A 1 -0.62 -13.57 35.27
CA GLY A 1 -1.31 -12.36 34.80
C GLY A 1 -1.17 -12.29 33.30
N PHE A 2 -0.30 -11.40 32.84
CA PHE A 2 0.55 -11.66 31.68
C PHE A 2 1.98 -11.52 32.20
N ASP A 3 2.74 -12.60 32.16
CA ASP A 3 4.00 -12.73 32.89
C ASP A 3 5.15 -12.51 31.89
N GLN A 4 6.14 -11.69 32.24
CA GLN A 4 7.18 -11.19 31.35
C GLN A 4 8.55 -11.27 32.01
N ALA A 5 9.58 -11.57 31.22
CA ALA A 5 10.96 -11.33 31.64
C ALA A 5 11.19 -9.82 31.84
N ARG A 6 11.88 -9.43 32.92
CA ARG A 6 12.36 -8.07 33.14
C ARG A 6 13.86 -8.05 32.84
N ILE A 7 14.27 -7.11 32.01
CA ILE A 7 15.67 -6.82 31.68
C ILE A 7 15.93 -5.46 32.31
N GLU A 8 16.71 -5.43 33.40
CA GLU A 8 16.93 -4.22 34.22
C GLU A 8 18.40 -3.96 34.55
N THR A 9 19.25 -4.95 34.34
CA THR A 9 20.68 -4.92 34.66
C THR A 9 21.51 -5.43 33.48
N GLY A 10 22.77 -5.05 33.43
CA GLY A 10 23.75 -5.56 32.49
C GLY A 10 23.94 -7.07 32.60
N ALA A 11 23.76 -7.63 33.80
CA ALA A 11 23.73 -9.07 34.02
C ALA A 11 22.58 -9.76 33.26
N ASP A 12 21.39 -9.13 33.17
CA ASP A 12 20.26 -9.67 32.40
C ASP A 12 20.57 -9.69 30.89
N LEU A 13 21.30 -8.68 30.38
CA LEU A 13 21.74 -8.65 28.98
C LEU A 13 22.70 -9.80 28.66
N VAL A 14 23.72 -9.99 29.50
CA VAL A 14 24.72 -11.07 29.33
C VAL A 14 24.06 -12.45 29.35
N HIS A 15 23.07 -12.67 30.20
CA HIS A 15 22.37 -13.95 30.34
C HIS A 15 21.12 -14.09 29.44
N LEU A 16 20.81 -13.12 28.58
CA LEU A 16 19.62 -13.14 27.72
C LEU A 16 19.55 -14.38 26.83
N ALA A 17 20.69 -14.91 26.38
CA ALA A 17 20.77 -16.14 25.60
C ALA A 17 20.30 -17.40 26.36
N GLY A 18 20.28 -17.36 27.70
CA GLY A 18 19.73 -18.42 28.57
C GLY A 18 18.22 -18.34 28.80
N LEU A 19 17.55 -17.26 28.37
CA LEU A 19 16.10 -17.13 28.47
C LEU A 19 15.42 -17.93 27.36
N ASP A 20 14.62 -18.95 27.72
CA ASP A 20 13.85 -19.75 26.75
C ASP A 20 13.04 -18.83 25.82
N GLN A 21 13.27 -18.94 24.52
CA GLN A 21 12.63 -18.09 23.50
C GLN A 21 11.09 -18.22 23.53
N LYS A 22 10.53 -19.29 24.09
CA LYS A 22 9.08 -19.42 24.33
C LYS A 22 8.52 -18.37 25.30
N LEU A 23 9.37 -17.75 26.13
CA LEU A 23 9.02 -16.67 27.06
C LEU A 23 9.16 -15.28 26.43
N TRP A 24 9.69 -15.17 25.21
CA TRP A 24 9.79 -13.91 24.49
C TRP A 24 8.44 -13.55 23.87
N VAL A 25 8.08 -12.26 23.93
CA VAL A 25 6.81 -11.77 23.40
C VAL A 25 6.81 -11.76 21.88
N ALA A 26 7.87 -11.24 21.24
CA ALA A 26 8.13 -11.38 19.82
C ALA A 26 9.37 -12.25 19.55
N LEU A 27 9.34 -12.99 18.44
CA LEU A 27 10.49 -13.73 17.89
C LEU A 27 11.05 -13.06 16.61
N ALA A 28 10.27 -12.18 15.99
CA ALA A 28 10.70 -11.31 14.91
C ALA A 28 9.91 -9.98 14.89
N CYS A 29 10.54 -8.91 14.39
CA CYS A 29 9.91 -7.61 14.12
C CYS A 29 10.40 -7.05 12.76
N PRO A 30 9.62 -6.20 12.07
CA PRO A 30 10.05 -5.55 10.84
C PRO A 30 11.05 -4.42 11.12
N THR A 31 11.93 -4.09 10.18
CA THR A 31 12.87 -2.95 10.31
C THR A 31 12.26 -1.61 9.90
N ARG A 32 11.02 -1.60 9.41
CA ARG A 32 10.28 -0.44 8.87
C ARG A 32 8.81 -0.46 9.32
N GLY A 33 8.13 0.68 9.26
CA GLY A 33 6.73 0.81 9.72
C GLY A 33 6.58 0.79 11.25
N ILE A 34 7.67 1.06 11.98
CA ILE A 34 7.75 1.09 13.43
C ILE A 34 8.49 2.34 13.88
N GLU A 35 8.15 2.82 15.07
CA GLU A 35 8.66 4.04 15.69
C GLU A 35 9.94 3.76 16.47
N PHE A 36 11.04 3.60 15.73
CA PHE A 36 12.38 3.32 16.26
C PHE A 36 13.46 3.86 15.31
N ASP A 37 14.72 3.94 15.77
CA ASP A 37 15.84 4.35 14.90
C ASP A 37 16.10 3.32 13.81
N SER A 38 15.81 3.66 12.56
CA SER A 38 15.94 2.75 11.41
C SER A 38 17.38 2.32 11.15
N ARG A 39 18.37 3.17 11.45
CA ARG A 39 19.79 2.86 11.23
C ARG A 39 20.29 1.85 12.26
N THR A 40 19.82 1.93 13.49
CA THR A 40 20.07 0.90 14.52
C THR A 40 19.45 -0.43 14.12
N LEU A 41 18.23 -0.43 13.58
CA LEU A 41 17.59 -1.66 13.08
C LEU A 41 18.38 -2.25 11.89
N ASP A 42 18.84 -1.41 10.95
CA ASP A 42 19.67 -1.82 9.82
C ASP A 42 21.05 -2.37 10.21
N LEU A 43 21.52 -2.11 11.44
CA LEU A 43 22.76 -2.66 12.00
C LEU A 43 22.56 -4.00 12.72
N ILE A 44 21.31 -4.35 13.06
CA ILE A 44 20.93 -5.63 13.68
C ILE A 44 20.44 -6.61 12.61
N ASP A 45 19.69 -6.13 11.61
CA ASP A 45 19.34 -6.87 10.40
C ASP A 45 20.63 -7.19 9.62
N THR A 46 21.12 -8.42 9.76
CA THR A 46 22.41 -8.86 9.21
C THR A 46 22.30 -9.44 7.81
N ASP A 47 21.17 -10.07 7.48
CA ASP A 47 20.92 -10.69 6.17
C ASP A 47 20.21 -9.77 5.16
N LYS A 48 19.73 -8.61 5.61
CA LYS A 48 18.99 -7.59 4.85
C LYS A 48 17.62 -8.06 4.35
N ASP A 49 16.98 -9.02 5.04
CA ASP A 49 15.61 -9.45 4.71
C ASP A 49 14.51 -8.43 5.14
N GLY A 50 14.88 -7.41 5.90
CA GLY A 50 13.99 -6.38 6.41
C GLY A 50 13.26 -6.76 7.71
N ARG A 51 13.69 -7.83 8.39
CA ARG A 51 13.13 -8.31 9.66
C ARG A 51 14.25 -8.74 10.59
N ILE A 52 14.18 -8.25 11.84
CA ILE A 52 15.10 -8.66 12.89
C ILE A 52 14.53 -9.87 13.62
N ARG A 53 15.35 -10.90 13.80
CA ARG A 53 14.98 -12.17 14.45
C ARG A 53 15.72 -12.34 15.77
N ALA A 54 15.22 -13.21 16.64
CA ALA A 54 15.83 -13.49 17.95
C ALA A 54 17.35 -13.82 17.91
N PRO A 55 17.90 -14.58 16.94
CA PRO A 55 19.35 -14.82 16.85
C PRO A 55 20.18 -13.55 16.62
N GLU A 56 19.66 -12.59 15.84
CA GLU A 56 20.35 -11.34 15.54
C GLU A 56 20.32 -10.37 16.72
N ILE A 57 19.18 -10.32 17.43
CA ILE A 57 19.09 -9.65 18.74
C ILE A 57 20.15 -10.22 19.69
N LEU A 58 20.26 -11.55 19.80
CA LEU A 58 21.25 -12.18 20.66
C LEU A 58 22.69 -11.87 20.23
N ALA A 59 22.98 -11.87 18.93
CA ALA A 59 24.30 -11.51 18.41
C ALA A 59 24.65 -10.03 18.68
N ALA A 60 23.69 -9.12 18.49
CA ALA A 60 23.86 -7.70 18.79
C ALA A 60 24.10 -7.45 20.29
N VAL A 61 23.36 -8.14 21.17
CA VAL A 61 23.55 -8.08 22.64
C VAL A 61 24.91 -8.63 23.05
N GLN A 62 25.30 -9.82 22.56
CA GLN A 62 26.59 -10.43 22.87
C GLN A 62 27.76 -9.55 22.44
N TRP A 63 27.69 -8.99 21.23
CA TRP A 63 28.71 -8.08 20.71
C TRP A 63 28.78 -6.77 21.52
N ALA A 64 27.63 -6.15 21.82
CA ALA A 64 27.59 -4.93 22.63
C ALA A 64 28.16 -5.15 24.05
N CYS A 65 27.77 -6.25 24.71
CA CYS A 65 28.28 -6.61 26.03
C CYS A 65 29.78 -6.91 26.03
N ALA A 66 30.33 -7.48 24.95
CA ALA A 66 31.77 -7.72 24.82
C ALA A 66 32.58 -6.42 24.60
N ALA A 67 31.98 -5.41 23.98
CA ALA A 67 32.59 -4.14 23.65
C ALA A 67 32.69 -3.15 24.84
N VAL A 68 31.94 -3.37 25.93
CA VAL A 68 31.97 -2.56 27.17
C VAL A 68 32.57 -3.35 28.34
N ARG A 69 33.17 -2.65 29.31
CA ARG A 69 33.64 -3.27 30.58
C ARG A 69 32.49 -3.61 31.53
N ASP A 70 31.48 -2.75 31.53
CA ASP A 70 30.32 -2.81 32.41
C ASP A 70 29.05 -2.79 31.56
N PRO A 71 28.35 -3.93 31.40
CA PRO A 71 27.10 -4.00 30.65
C PRO A 71 25.96 -3.15 31.21
N ASP A 72 26.01 -2.67 32.46
CA ASP A 72 25.03 -1.68 32.98
C ASP A 72 25.09 -0.35 32.22
N ALA A 73 26.20 -0.05 31.51
CA ALA A 73 26.29 1.10 30.62
C ALA A 73 25.27 1.03 29.46
N LEU A 74 24.96 -0.17 28.96
CA LEU A 74 24.01 -0.39 27.86
C LEU A 74 22.54 -0.30 28.31
N VAL A 75 22.27 -0.56 29.60
CA VAL A 75 20.92 -0.47 30.16
C VAL A 75 20.50 0.98 30.43
N LYS A 76 21.47 1.87 30.66
CA LYS A 76 21.22 3.30 30.90
C LYS A 76 20.62 4.04 29.70
N GLY A 77 20.75 3.51 28.47
CA GLY A 77 20.19 4.13 27.27
C GLY A 77 20.80 5.49 26.94
N SER A 78 22.13 5.62 27.05
CA SER A 78 22.84 6.89 26.92
C SER A 78 23.33 7.14 25.50
N ASP A 79 23.10 8.34 24.97
CA ASP A 79 23.63 8.83 23.69
C ASP A 79 25.16 9.00 23.68
N ALA A 80 25.81 8.94 24.85
CA ALA A 80 27.26 9.06 25.00
C ALA A 80 27.85 7.97 25.92
N LEU A 81 29.07 7.54 25.61
CA LEU A 81 29.85 6.58 26.39
C LEU A 81 31.20 7.19 26.82
N PRO A 82 31.59 7.06 28.11
CA PRO A 82 32.96 7.33 28.54
C PRO A 82 33.95 6.39 27.85
N LEU A 83 35.09 6.90 27.39
CA LEU A 83 36.16 6.09 26.79
C LEU A 83 36.69 5.01 27.74
N ALA A 84 36.58 5.23 29.06
CA ALA A 84 36.92 4.25 30.09
C ALA A 84 35.91 3.10 30.22
N ALA A 85 34.66 3.28 29.78
CA ALA A 85 33.62 2.25 29.80
C ALA A 85 33.80 1.22 28.66
N LEU A 86 34.55 1.57 27.61
CA LEU A 86 34.93 0.65 26.54
C LEU A 86 35.89 -0.42 27.06
N ASN A 87 35.67 -1.66 26.63
CA ASN A 87 36.55 -2.78 26.94
C ASN A 87 37.87 -2.63 26.14
N ASP A 88 39.02 -2.65 26.82
CA ASP A 88 40.35 -2.62 26.19
C ASP A 88 41.11 -3.94 26.37
N GLN A 89 40.46 -4.97 26.93
CA GLN A 89 41.09 -6.27 27.19
C GLN A 89 41.11 -7.16 25.95
N THR A 90 40.14 -7.00 25.05
CA THR A 90 40.06 -7.73 23.77
C THR A 90 40.78 -6.98 22.64
N PRO A 91 41.28 -7.69 21.60
CA PRO A 91 41.88 -7.03 20.42
C PRO A 91 40.89 -6.10 19.70
N GLU A 92 39.62 -6.51 19.61
CA GLU A 92 38.53 -5.71 19.05
C GLU A 92 38.27 -4.45 19.87
N GLY A 93 38.18 -4.58 21.20
CA GLY A 93 38.00 -3.48 22.13
C GLY A 93 39.12 -2.43 22.07
N LYS A 94 40.38 -2.87 21.91
CA LYS A 94 41.51 -1.95 21.68
C LYS A 94 41.36 -1.15 20.38
N ARG A 95 40.84 -1.76 19.30
CA ARG A 95 40.54 -1.04 18.04
C ARG A 95 39.40 -0.04 18.22
N LEU A 96 38.36 -0.39 18.98
CA LEU A 96 37.25 0.53 19.31
C LEU A 96 37.74 1.75 20.10
N VAL A 97 38.56 1.55 21.15
CA VAL A 97 39.13 2.66 21.94
C VAL A 97 40.03 3.56 21.10
N ALA A 98 40.89 2.98 20.25
CA ALA A 98 41.75 3.75 19.35
C ALA A 98 40.93 4.56 18.32
N SER A 99 39.87 3.96 17.78
CA SER A 99 39.01 4.60 16.78
C SER A 99 38.14 5.70 17.38
N ALA A 100 37.58 5.50 18.57
CA ALA A 100 36.86 6.53 19.31
C ALA A 100 37.75 7.75 19.62
N ARG A 101 39.01 7.52 20.02
CA ARG A 101 40.00 8.60 20.20
C ARG A 101 40.32 9.33 18.89
N ARG A 102 40.42 8.61 17.76
CA ARG A 102 40.66 9.24 16.46
C ARG A 102 39.46 10.03 15.94
N ILE A 103 38.23 9.55 16.12
CA ILE A 103 37.00 10.33 15.82
C ILE A 103 37.06 11.67 16.58
N LEU A 104 37.31 11.62 17.89
CA LEU A 104 37.43 12.82 18.72
C LEU A 104 38.59 13.73 18.25
N ALA A 105 39.74 13.19 17.87
CA ALA A 105 40.87 13.96 17.34
C ALA A 105 40.53 14.65 16.00
N ASN A 106 39.92 13.93 15.05
CA ASN A 106 39.50 14.46 13.75
C ASN A 106 38.48 15.62 13.91
N LEU A 107 37.61 15.52 14.92
CA LEU A 107 36.62 16.55 15.27
C LEU A 107 37.21 17.71 16.10
N GLY A 108 38.51 17.70 16.42
CA GLY A 108 39.17 18.74 17.23
C GLY A 108 38.90 18.64 18.74
N LYS A 109 38.43 17.49 19.23
CA LYS A 109 38.05 17.18 20.62
C LYS A 109 39.00 16.18 21.30
N ALA A 110 40.30 16.21 20.99
CA ALA A 110 41.25 15.18 21.41
C ALA A 110 41.30 14.90 22.94
N ASP A 111 41.04 15.91 23.77
CA ASP A 111 41.03 15.82 25.24
C ASP A 111 39.70 15.31 25.85
N ALA A 112 38.68 15.04 25.02
CA ALA A 112 37.39 14.56 25.50
C ALA A 112 37.48 13.15 26.11
N LYS A 113 36.78 12.96 27.24
CA LYS A 113 36.79 11.69 28.01
C LYS A 113 35.63 10.77 27.67
N GLU A 114 34.69 11.26 26.87
CA GLU A 114 33.49 10.57 26.38
C GLU A 114 33.31 10.85 24.89
N ILE A 115 32.58 9.97 24.21
CA ILE A 115 32.21 10.10 22.81
C ILE A 115 30.69 9.97 22.69
N GLY A 116 30.06 10.91 21.98
CA GLY A 116 28.62 10.90 21.71
C GLY A 116 28.27 10.28 20.36
N LEU A 117 27.05 9.76 20.21
CA LEU A 117 26.54 9.29 18.92
C LEU A 117 26.60 10.38 17.84
N ALA A 118 26.36 11.63 18.21
CA ALA A 118 26.49 12.78 17.30
C ALA A 118 27.92 13.04 16.79
N ASP A 119 28.95 12.53 17.48
CA ASP A 119 30.34 12.59 17.03
C ASP A 119 30.68 11.47 16.03
N ALA A 120 30.03 10.31 16.13
CA ALA A 120 30.30 9.14 15.29
C ALA A 120 29.36 9.00 14.07
N ALA A 121 28.14 9.55 14.14
CA ALA A 121 27.11 9.35 13.10
C ALA A 121 27.32 10.18 11.82
N ASP A 122 28.12 11.25 11.86
CA ASP A 122 28.45 12.07 10.71
C ASP A 122 29.81 11.63 10.12
N THR A 123 29.80 10.50 9.41
CA THR A 123 31.01 9.92 8.81
C THR A 123 31.69 10.89 7.84
N ALA A 124 30.91 11.65 7.06
CA ALA A 124 31.44 12.67 6.16
C ALA A 124 32.28 13.70 6.94
N ARG A 125 31.78 14.24 8.05
CA ARG A 125 32.53 15.17 8.91
C ARG A 125 33.75 14.53 9.59
N VAL A 126 33.69 13.24 9.95
CA VAL A 126 34.85 12.51 10.52
C VAL A 126 35.98 12.34 9.50
N PHE A 127 35.65 12.16 8.21
CA PHE A 127 36.61 11.97 7.12
C PHE A 127 36.88 13.21 6.26
N ALA A 128 36.17 14.33 6.46
CA ALA A 128 36.29 15.56 5.64
C ALA A 128 37.69 16.21 5.61
N LYS A 129 38.63 15.76 6.46
CA LYS A 129 40.02 16.23 6.51
C LYS A 129 41.06 15.10 6.38
N THR A 130 40.63 13.86 6.14
CA THR A 130 41.54 12.71 5.97
C THR A 130 41.79 12.47 4.49
N ARG A 131 43.07 12.45 4.08
CA ARG A 131 43.50 12.15 2.70
C ARG A 131 43.10 10.76 2.22
N PHE A 132 43.11 9.79 3.15
CA PHE A 132 42.73 8.41 2.93
C PHE A 132 41.72 8.00 4.01
N ASN A 133 40.67 7.29 3.61
CA ASN A 133 39.57 6.87 4.47
C ASN A 133 39.14 5.40 4.24
N GLY A 134 39.80 4.68 3.33
CA GLY A 134 39.71 3.22 3.21
C GLY A 134 38.44 2.69 2.59
N ASP A 135 37.81 3.41 1.65
CA ASP A 135 36.72 2.88 0.81
C ASP A 135 37.19 2.50 -0.61
N GLY A 136 38.42 2.84 -0.98
CA GLY A 136 38.98 2.62 -2.31
C GLY A 136 38.47 3.60 -3.38
N VAL A 137 37.94 4.75 -2.98
CA VAL A 137 37.53 5.88 -3.84
C VAL A 137 38.47 7.05 -3.60
N ILE A 138 39.20 7.48 -4.63
CA ILE A 138 40.12 8.63 -4.51
C ILE A 138 39.40 9.90 -4.99
N ALA A 139 39.27 10.88 -4.09
CA ALA A 139 38.81 12.22 -4.42
C ALA A 139 39.96 13.08 -4.96
N ALA A 140 39.62 14.13 -5.72
CA ALA A 140 40.61 14.99 -6.38
C ALA A 140 41.58 15.67 -5.41
N ASP A 141 41.19 15.89 -4.15
CA ASP A 141 42.02 16.56 -3.13
C ASP A 141 43.06 15.64 -2.48
N ALA A 142 42.95 14.32 -2.65
CA ALA A 142 43.95 13.36 -2.18
C ALA A 142 45.15 13.19 -3.15
N VAL A 143 45.04 13.75 -4.37
CA VAL A 143 46.05 13.69 -5.42
C VAL A 143 46.87 14.98 -5.46
N GLU A 144 48.17 14.88 -5.18
CA GLU A 144 49.12 16.02 -5.18
C GLU A 144 49.70 16.30 -6.57
N ASP A 145 49.90 15.27 -7.40
CA ASP A 145 50.42 15.41 -8.77
C ASP A 145 49.35 16.02 -9.69
N ALA A 146 49.65 17.19 -10.26
CA ALA A 146 48.70 17.95 -11.08
C ALA A 146 48.31 17.24 -12.39
N GLU A 147 49.21 16.46 -12.99
CA GLU A 147 48.89 15.70 -14.21
C GLU A 147 47.95 14.54 -13.89
N VAL A 148 48.24 13.81 -12.80
CA VAL A 148 47.38 12.71 -12.32
C VAL A 148 46.02 13.23 -11.85
N LYS A 149 45.98 14.39 -11.17
CA LYS A 149 44.73 15.07 -10.78
C LYS A 149 43.90 15.48 -11.99
N GLN A 150 44.52 15.95 -13.07
CA GLN A 150 43.80 16.23 -14.31
C GLN A 150 43.25 14.94 -14.95
N VAL A 151 44.00 13.84 -14.95
CA VAL A 151 43.48 12.54 -15.46
C VAL A 151 42.31 12.04 -14.61
N LEU A 152 42.33 12.23 -13.28
CA LEU A 152 41.20 11.92 -12.40
C LEU A 152 39.95 12.74 -12.79
N LEU A 153 40.11 14.05 -13.06
CA LEU A 153 39.00 14.89 -13.54
C LEU A 153 38.51 14.47 -14.94
N ASP A 154 39.41 14.08 -15.84
CA ASP A 154 39.08 13.57 -17.17
C ASP A 154 38.27 12.25 -17.05
N ILE A 155 38.62 11.35 -16.12
CA ILE A 155 37.87 10.12 -15.79
C ILE A 155 36.46 10.47 -15.29
N MET A 156 36.35 11.35 -14.28
CA MET A 156 35.07 11.76 -13.71
C MET A 156 34.16 12.39 -14.76
N ALA A 157 34.71 13.21 -15.65
CA ALA A 157 33.97 13.83 -16.75
C ALA A 157 33.49 12.79 -17.78
N CYS A 158 34.28 11.76 -18.08
CA CYS A 158 33.97 10.76 -19.11
C CYS A 158 33.05 9.65 -18.60
N VAL A 159 33.45 8.94 -17.54
CA VAL A 159 32.82 7.71 -17.05
C VAL A 159 31.88 7.96 -15.86
N GLY A 160 31.96 9.15 -15.27
CA GLY A 160 31.26 9.51 -14.03
C GLY A 160 32.12 9.27 -12.79
N SER A 161 31.60 9.69 -11.64
CA SER A 161 32.24 9.62 -10.33
C SER A 161 31.44 8.74 -9.37
N ASP A 162 32.14 8.15 -8.41
CA ASP A 162 31.54 7.49 -7.25
C ASP A 162 31.61 8.44 -6.03
N THR A 163 30.76 8.22 -5.01
CA THR A 163 30.76 9.05 -3.80
C THR A 163 31.71 8.48 -2.76
N ASP A 164 32.69 9.28 -2.36
CA ASP A 164 33.67 8.99 -1.32
C ASP A 164 33.06 9.12 0.09
N ARG A 165 33.61 8.42 1.10
CA ARG A 165 33.18 8.54 2.51
C ARG A 165 33.28 9.95 3.10
N SER A 166 34.12 10.84 2.55
CA SER A 166 34.14 12.26 2.91
C SER A 166 32.91 13.04 2.43
N GLY A 167 32.11 12.46 1.53
CA GLY A 167 31.03 13.11 0.79
C GLY A 167 31.47 13.79 -0.51
N GLN A 168 32.77 13.79 -0.84
CA GLN A 168 33.28 14.28 -2.11
C GLN A 168 32.99 13.30 -3.27
N ALA A 169 33.08 13.79 -4.50
CA ALA A 169 33.05 12.96 -5.70
C ALA A 169 34.47 12.49 -6.05
N GLY A 170 34.64 11.19 -6.27
CA GLY A 170 35.93 10.58 -6.58
C GLY A 170 35.83 9.43 -7.58
N ILE A 171 36.89 8.64 -7.69
CA ILE A 171 36.96 7.51 -8.62
C ILE A 171 37.41 6.23 -7.93
N SER A 172 36.71 5.13 -8.21
CA SER A 172 37.10 3.78 -7.79
C SER A 172 37.97 3.08 -8.84
N GLN A 173 38.62 1.96 -8.45
CA GLN A 173 39.42 1.13 -9.36
C GLN A 173 38.64 0.71 -10.61
N ALA A 174 37.34 0.40 -10.47
CA ALA A 174 36.48 0.01 -11.58
C ALA A 174 36.30 1.15 -12.61
N ARG A 175 36.19 2.40 -12.15
CA ARG A 175 36.12 3.59 -13.03
C ARG A 175 37.43 3.85 -13.75
N VAL A 176 38.56 3.69 -13.05
CA VAL A 176 39.91 3.77 -13.65
C VAL A 176 40.04 2.74 -14.76
N ASP A 177 39.79 1.46 -14.47
CA ASP A 177 39.95 0.40 -15.46
C ASP A 177 38.99 0.52 -16.64
N GLN A 178 37.73 0.93 -16.41
CA GLN A 178 36.78 1.23 -17.49
C GLN A 178 37.28 2.36 -18.39
N PHE A 179 37.73 3.49 -17.81
CA PHE A 179 38.22 4.63 -18.60
C PHE A 179 39.46 4.25 -19.43
N PHE A 180 40.42 3.54 -18.85
CA PHE A 180 41.61 3.11 -19.58
C PHE A 180 41.29 2.08 -20.67
N ALA A 181 40.29 1.22 -20.50
CA ALA A 181 39.80 0.33 -21.55
C ALA A 181 39.14 1.11 -22.72
N GLU A 182 38.29 2.10 -22.43
CA GLU A 182 37.69 2.97 -23.46
C GLU A 182 38.76 3.80 -24.19
N CYS A 183 39.77 4.31 -23.49
CA CYS A 183 40.93 4.98 -24.09
C CYS A 183 41.71 4.08 -25.05
N GLN A 184 42.01 2.84 -24.64
CA GLN A 184 42.68 1.86 -25.50
C GLN A 184 41.83 1.52 -26.74
N ALA A 185 40.51 1.33 -26.56
CA ALA A 185 39.59 1.05 -27.65
C ALA A 185 39.51 2.22 -28.66
N TYR A 186 39.44 3.46 -28.17
CA TYR A 186 39.43 4.66 -29.01
C TYR A 186 40.74 4.81 -29.80
N ALA A 187 41.88 4.65 -29.12
CA ALA A 187 43.21 4.78 -29.73
C ALA A 187 43.44 3.69 -30.79
N ALA A 188 43.04 2.44 -30.53
CA ALA A 188 43.14 1.33 -31.47
C ALA A 188 42.22 1.52 -32.69
N TRP A 189 41.00 2.02 -32.49
CA TRP A 189 40.07 2.34 -33.59
C TRP A 189 40.65 3.45 -34.49
N CYS A 190 41.20 4.52 -33.91
CA CYS A 190 41.87 5.58 -34.67
C CYS A 190 43.11 5.06 -35.40
N GLN A 191 43.96 4.28 -34.72
CA GLN A 191 45.16 3.69 -35.29
C GLN A 191 44.85 2.77 -36.48
N LYS A 192 43.73 2.04 -36.46
CA LYS A 192 43.29 1.25 -37.62
C LYS A 192 43.00 2.14 -38.83
N GLY A 193 42.30 3.26 -38.62
CA GLY A 193 42.05 4.26 -39.67
C GLY A 193 43.33 4.87 -40.24
N GLU A 194 44.32 5.18 -39.38
CA GLU A 194 45.64 5.68 -39.80
C GLU A 194 46.47 4.63 -40.56
N THR A 195 46.49 3.37 -40.08
CA THR A 195 47.35 2.31 -40.65
C THR A 195 46.79 1.79 -41.97
N GLU A 196 45.46 1.69 -42.09
CA GLU A 196 44.75 1.25 -43.29
C GLU A 196 44.27 2.45 -44.14
N THR A 197 44.87 3.64 -44.02
CA THR A 197 44.41 4.91 -44.64
C THR A 197 44.03 4.75 -46.12
N ALA A 198 44.83 4.07 -46.94
CA ALA A 198 44.55 3.91 -48.37
C ALA A 198 43.29 3.07 -48.68
N ALA A 199 42.89 2.18 -47.76
CA ALA A 199 41.71 1.33 -47.90
C ALA A 199 40.48 1.92 -47.19
N VAL A 200 40.67 2.53 -46.01
CA VAL A 200 39.60 3.12 -45.18
C VAL A 200 39.26 4.55 -45.61
N LEU A 201 40.22 5.32 -46.08
CA LEU A 201 40.08 6.73 -46.49
C LEU A 201 40.57 6.96 -47.93
N PRO A 202 39.98 6.30 -48.96
CA PRO A 202 40.41 6.42 -50.35
C PRO A 202 40.39 7.85 -50.93
N LEU A 203 39.69 8.79 -50.29
CA LEU A 203 39.67 10.22 -50.65
C LEU A 203 40.18 11.13 -49.51
N GLY A 204 40.90 10.58 -48.52
CA GLY A 204 41.27 11.29 -47.29
C GLY A 204 40.02 11.85 -46.59
N ASP A 205 40.07 13.12 -46.19
CA ASP A 205 38.95 13.86 -45.58
C ASP A 205 37.66 13.86 -46.44
N GLY A 206 37.80 13.73 -47.77
CA GLY A 206 36.67 13.66 -48.70
C GLY A 206 35.83 12.38 -48.57
N THR A 207 36.38 11.31 -47.97
CA THR A 207 35.75 9.99 -47.90
C THR A 207 34.41 10.03 -47.15
N ALA A 208 34.34 10.76 -46.03
CA ALA A 208 33.11 10.88 -45.24
C ALA A 208 31.96 11.53 -46.06
N ALA A 209 32.28 12.55 -46.86
CA ALA A 209 31.32 13.22 -47.73
C ALA A 209 30.89 12.32 -48.91
N ALA A 210 31.81 11.54 -49.46
CA ALA A 210 31.51 10.56 -50.51
C ALA A 210 30.56 9.46 -50.02
N VAL A 211 30.81 8.90 -48.83
CA VAL A 211 29.95 7.90 -48.18
C VAL A 211 28.56 8.47 -47.89
N ALA A 212 28.48 9.68 -47.34
CA ALA A 212 27.19 10.34 -47.08
C ALA A 212 26.39 10.55 -48.37
N ALA A 213 27.04 10.99 -49.45
CA ALA A 213 26.41 11.19 -50.75
C ALA A 213 25.93 9.87 -51.37
N CYS A 214 26.74 8.81 -51.35
CA CYS A 214 26.34 7.48 -51.78
C CYS A 214 25.15 6.94 -50.98
N ARG A 215 25.20 7.05 -49.64
CA ARG A 215 24.12 6.57 -48.75
C ARG A 215 22.80 7.30 -49.00
N ALA A 216 22.84 8.61 -49.27
CA ALA A 216 21.65 9.42 -49.52
C ALA A 216 20.83 8.97 -50.74
N VAL A 217 21.49 8.49 -51.81
CA VAL A 217 20.83 8.09 -53.07
C VAL A 217 20.73 6.57 -53.26
N LYS A 218 21.42 5.77 -52.42
CA LYS A 218 21.59 4.32 -52.59
C LYS A 218 20.32 3.57 -52.94
N ALA A 219 19.26 3.72 -52.14
CA ALA A 219 17.99 3.04 -52.36
C ALA A 219 17.33 3.37 -53.71
N LYS A 220 17.51 4.60 -54.24
CA LYS A 220 16.97 5.03 -55.53
C LYS A 220 17.80 4.57 -56.72
N VAL A 221 19.12 4.52 -56.55
CA VAL A 221 20.03 3.96 -57.56
C VAL A 221 19.82 2.45 -57.69
N GLU A 222 19.67 1.74 -56.57
CA GLU A 222 19.36 0.31 -56.52
C GLU A 222 17.94 0.01 -57.08
N ASP A 223 16.92 0.82 -56.75
CA ASP A 223 15.58 0.77 -57.37
C ASP A 223 15.65 0.97 -58.89
N TYR A 224 16.42 1.94 -59.38
CA TYR A 224 16.61 2.15 -60.82
C TYR A 224 17.24 0.92 -61.50
N PHE A 225 18.34 0.38 -60.97
CA PHE A 225 18.98 -0.81 -61.55
C PHE A 225 18.15 -2.10 -61.38
N ALA A 226 17.32 -2.22 -60.35
CA ALA A 226 16.32 -3.29 -60.26
C ALA A 226 15.26 -3.17 -61.38
N ARG A 227 14.77 -1.96 -61.67
CA ARG A 227 13.81 -1.71 -62.74
C ARG A 227 14.39 -1.93 -64.13
N THR A 228 15.63 -1.50 -64.41
CA THR A 228 16.25 -1.71 -65.74
C THR A 228 16.56 -3.19 -66.00
N ARG A 229 16.91 -3.98 -64.97
CA ARG A 229 17.01 -5.45 -65.06
C ARG A 229 15.66 -6.11 -65.32
N LEU A 230 14.58 -5.66 -64.67
CA LEU A 230 13.23 -6.17 -64.93
C LEU A 230 12.73 -5.83 -66.35
N ALA A 231 13.03 -4.63 -66.85
CA ALA A 231 12.74 -4.23 -68.23
C ALA A 231 13.56 -5.02 -69.27
N LEU A 232 14.78 -5.45 -68.92
CA LEU A 232 15.60 -6.35 -69.75
C LEU A 232 15.10 -7.80 -69.74
N PHE A 233 14.48 -8.24 -68.64
CA PHE A 233 13.90 -9.59 -68.52
C PHE A 233 12.58 -9.75 -69.28
N ASP A 234 11.66 -8.77 -69.19
CA ASP A 234 10.41 -8.76 -69.96
C ASP A 234 10.10 -7.34 -70.47
N ALA A 235 10.19 -7.17 -71.80
CA ALA A 235 9.92 -5.89 -72.46
C ALA A 235 8.51 -5.35 -72.18
N ARG A 236 7.52 -6.21 -71.86
CA ARG A 236 6.16 -5.80 -71.51
C ARG A 236 6.11 -5.03 -70.19
N ALA A 237 7.08 -5.24 -69.28
CA ALA A 237 7.16 -4.52 -68.02
C ALA A 237 7.63 -3.06 -68.19
N GLN A 238 8.38 -2.74 -69.25
CA GLN A 238 9.05 -1.43 -69.41
C GLN A 238 8.09 -0.24 -69.35
N ALA A 239 6.88 -0.36 -69.91
CA ALA A 239 5.87 0.70 -69.84
C ALA A 239 5.35 0.90 -68.40
N ALA A 240 5.05 -0.18 -67.68
CA ALA A 240 4.57 -0.11 -66.28
C ALA A 240 5.65 0.43 -65.31
N LEU A 241 6.93 0.24 -65.62
CA LEU A 241 8.04 0.67 -64.77
C LEU A 241 8.32 2.18 -64.81
N ASN A 242 7.80 2.89 -65.81
CA ASN A 242 8.01 4.33 -66.04
C ASN A 242 6.86 5.25 -65.56
N ARG A 243 5.88 4.72 -64.81
CA ARG A 243 4.59 5.37 -64.48
C ARG A 243 3.69 5.57 -65.70
N GLN A 244 2.38 5.66 -65.47
CA GLN A 244 1.39 5.88 -66.52
C GLN A 244 1.07 7.37 -66.68
N GLU A 245 0.59 7.79 -67.84
CA GLU A 245 0.23 9.19 -68.13
C GLU A 245 -0.73 9.79 -67.09
N GLY A 246 -1.67 8.97 -66.60
CA GLY A 246 -2.60 9.37 -65.52
C GLY A 246 -1.93 9.75 -64.20
N ASP A 247 -0.77 9.18 -63.86
CA ASP A 247 -0.01 9.56 -62.65
C ASP A 247 0.51 11.01 -62.75
N TYR A 248 0.87 11.46 -63.96
CA TYR A 248 1.34 12.82 -64.22
C TYR A 248 0.19 13.83 -64.28
N LEU A 249 -0.94 13.44 -64.88
CA LEU A 249 -2.16 14.27 -64.91
C LEU A 249 -2.75 14.49 -63.51
N ALA A 250 -2.65 13.49 -62.62
CA ALA A 250 -3.08 13.62 -61.22
C ALA A 250 -2.23 14.62 -60.42
N LEU A 251 -0.94 14.74 -60.73
CA LEU A 251 -0.04 15.75 -60.14
C LEU A 251 -0.26 17.14 -60.74
N ALA A 252 -0.44 17.23 -62.07
CA ALA A 252 -0.70 18.51 -62.75
C ALA A 252 -2.04 19.18 -62.37
N ALA A 253 -2.95 18.45 -61.72
CA ALA A 253 -4.19 18.97 -61.15
C ALA A 253 -4.02 19.64 -59.77
N GLN A 254 -2.83 19.53 -59.16
CA GLN A 254 -2.43 20.29 -57.98
C GLN A 254 -1.52 21.44 -58.45
N ASP A 255 -1.60 22.61 -57.82
CA ASP A 255 -0.94 23.83 -58.31
C ASP A 255 0.54 23.59 -58.65
N MET A 256 0.93 23.95 -59.89
CA MET A 256 2.16 23.48 -60.56
C MET A 256 3.50 23.99 -59.98
N THR A 257 3.50 24.47 -58.73
CA THR A 257 4.69 24.47 -57.87
C THR A 257 5.13 23.03 -57.61
N ILE A 258 5.97 22.49 -58.50
CA ILE A 258 6.60 21.17 -58.33
C ILE A 258 7.43 21.17 -57.04
N SER A 259 6.82 20.77 -55.93
CA SER A 259 7.55 20.48 -54.71
C SER A 259 8.31 19.18 -54.95
N SER A 260 9.59 19.14 -54.55
CA SER A 260 10.43 17.96 -54.73
C SER A 260 9.92 16.72 -53.96
N ALA A 261 8.93 16.87 -53.08
CA ALA A 261 8.35 15.77 -52.32
C ALA A 261 7.46 14.86 -53.19
N GLU A 262 6.58 15.42 -54.02
CA GLU A 262 5.53 14.66 -54.73
C GLU A 262 6.09 13.64 -55.73
N VAL A 263 7.10 14.05 -56.51
CA VAL A 263 7.76 13.18 -57.50
C VAL A 263 8.91 12.34 -56.91
N SER A 264 9.21 12.46 -55.61
CA SER A 264 10.31 11.69 -54.98
C SER A 264 10.15 10.16 -55.09
N GLY A 265 8.90 9.68 -55.12
CA GLY A 265 8.55 8.27 -55.30
C GLY A 265 8.66 7.76 -56.74
N PHE A 266 8.86 8.62 -57.74
CA PHE A 266 8.99 8.21 -59.14
C PHE A 266 10.40 7.64 -59.43
N PRO A 267 10.60 6.89 -60.53
CA PRO A 267 11.93 6.39 -60.91
C PRO A 267 12.99 7.51 -60.95
N LEU A 268 14.25 7.16 -60.67
CA LEU A 268 15.35 8.14 -60.58
C LEU A 268 15.68 8.78 -61.95
N ALA A 269 15.53 7.99 -63.00
CA ALA A 269 15.58 8.39 -64.41
C ALA A 269 14.65 7.46 -65.21
N ARG A 270 14.43 7.77 -66.49
CA ARG A 270 13.64 6.93 -67.41
C ARG A 270 14.25 5.53 -67.55
N VAL A 271 13.46 4.51 -67.19
CA VAL A 271 13.86 3.09 -67.15
C VAL A 271 13.77 2.47 -68.53
N GLU A 272 14.88 1.95 -69.03
CA GLU A 272 14.94 1.20 -70.30
C GLU A 272 15.86 -0.01 -70.11
N ALA A 273 15.66 -1.07 -70.92
CA ALA A 273 16.40 -2.32 -70.80
C ALA A 273 17.93 -2.10 -70.87
N GLY A 274 18.64 -2.45 -69.80
CA GLY A 274 20.11 -2.31 -69.70
C GLY A 274 20.67 -0.89 -69.71
N ARG A 275 19.83 0.16 -69.58
CA ARG A 275 20.27 1.56 -69.71
C ARG A 275 21.09 2.05 -68.50
N PRO A 276 22.32 2.58 -68.70
CA PRO A 276 23.08 3.25 -67.65
C PRO A 276 22.32 4.42 -67.02
N LEU A 277 22.51 4.67 -65.72
CA LEU A 277 21.88 5.76 -64.99
C LEU A 277 22.51 7.11 -65.43
N PRO A 278 21.75 8.04 -66.04
CA PRO A 278 22.29 9.37 -66.33
C PRO A 278 22.60 10.14 -65.03
N LEU A 279 23.66 10.93 -65.04
CA LEU A 279 24.19 11.61 -63.85
C LEU A 279 23.86 13.12 -63.78
N ARG A 280 23.42 13.72 -64.89
CA ARG A 280 23.17 15.17 -65.01
C ARG A 280 21.78 15.47 -65.57
N GLU A 281 21.50 15.02 -66.79
CA GLU A 281 20.25 15.29 -67.51
C GLU A 281 19.23 14.14 -67.41
N GLY A 282 17.94 14.44 -67.57
CA GLY A 282 16.88 13.42 -67.55
C GLY A 282 16.66 12.74 -66.18
N LEU A 283 17.20 13.32 -65.11
CA LEU A 283 16.99 12.91 -63.73
C LEU A 283 15.66 13.42 -63.17
N ASN A 284 15.12 12.68 -62.21
CA ASN A 284 13.99 13.09 -61.39
C ASN A 284 14.33 14.39 -60.61
N PRO A 285 13.56 15.49 -60.77
CA PRO A 285 13.85 16.77 -60.12
C PRO A 285 14.05 16.67 -58.60
N ALA A 286 13.30 15.79 -57.93
CA ALA A 286 13.41 15.55 -56.49
C ALA A 286 14.81 15.10 -56.03
N TRP A 287 15.50 14.35 -56.88
CA TRP A 287 16.79 13.71 -56.57
C TRP A 287 17.97 14.41 -57.23
N SER A 288 17.72 15.40 -58.11
CA SER A 288 18.73 16.15 -58.86
C SER A 288 19.86 16.70 -57.99
N GLY A 289 19.55 17.37 -56.87
CA GLY A 289 20.56 17.92 -55.94
C GLY A 289 21.35 16.84 -55.18
N ALA A 290 20.71 15.72 -54.83
CA ALA A 290 21.39 14.59 -54.20
C ALA A 290 22.31 13.85 -55.19
N MET A 291 21.88 13.70 -56.45
CA MET A 291 22.69 13.16 -57.54
C MET A 291 23.86 14.08 -57.91
N ALA A 292 23.66 15.40 -57.97
CA ALA A 292 24.75 16.36 -58.15
C ALA A 292 25.79 16.26 -57.01
N THR A 293 25.32 16.03 -55.78
CA THR A 293 26.20 15.79 -54.62
C THR A 293 26.95 14.46 -54.74
N LEU A 294 26.30 13.38 -55.18
CA LEU A 294 26.95 12.10 -55.50
C LEU A 294 28.05 12.29 -56.55
N VAL A 295 27.75 13.00 -57.65
CA VAL A 295 28.73 13.25 -58.71
C VAL A 295 29.94 14.01 -58.18
N ALA A 296 29.71 15.14 -57.52
CA ALA A 296 30.78 16.01 -57.03
C ALA A 296 31.62 15.41 -55.89
N LYS A 297 31.06 14.52 -55.06
CA LYS A 297 31.73 13.97 -53.87
C LYS A 297 32.22 12.54 -54.02
N ALA A 298 31.62 11.72 -54.88
CA ALA A 298 31.94 10.31 -55.02
C ALA A 298 32.32 9.90 -56.45
N VAL A 299 31.52 10.26 -57.48
CA VAL A 299 31.77 9.81 -58.85
C VAL A 299 33.00 10.48 -59.46
N THR A 300 33.05 11.81 -59.52
CA THR A 300 34.19 12.52 -60.13
C THR A 300 35.52 12.19 -59.45
N PRO A 301 35.62 12.12 -58.09
CA PRO A 301 36.88 11.79 -57.42
C PRO A 301 37.35 10.33 -57.55
N LEU A 302 36.44 9.34 -57.71
CA LEU A 302 36.80 7.91 -57.73
C LEU A 302 36.72 7.25 -59.11
N LEU A 303 35.88 7.77 -60.01
CA LEU A 303 35.57 7.19 -61.33
C LEU A 303 35.84 8.15 -62.50
N GLY A 304 36.24 9.38 -62.23
CA GLY A 304 36.45 10.45 -63.23
C GLY A 304 35.16 11.13 -63.67
N GLU A 305 35.28 12.11 -64.58
CA GLU A 305 34.11 12.76 -65.16
C GLU A 305 33.34 11.81 -66.08
N LYS A 306 32.04 11.64 -65.81
CA LYS A 306 31.11 10.80 -66.56
C LYS A 306 29.72 11.44 -66.63
N ASP A 307 29.00 11.15 -67.71
CA ASP A 307 27.62 11.59 -67.92
C ASP A 307 26.59 10.52 -67.53
N ALA A 308 27.01 9.27 -67.43
CA ALA A 308 26.19 8.15 -66.97
C ALA A 308 27.01 7.12 -66.17
N LEU A 309 26.33 6.34 -65.33
CA LEU A 309 26.90 5.32 -64.45
C LEU A 309 26.27 3.95 -64.73
N THR A 310 27.09 2.91 -64.87
CA THR A 310 26.62 1.52 -64.99
C THR A 310 26.40 0.86 -63.64
N GLU A 311 25.62 -0.24 -63.60
CA GLU A 311 25.39 -1.01 -62.36
C GLU A 311 26.70 -1.55 -61.77
N ALA A 312 27.64 -1.99 -62.62
CA ALA A 312 28.96 -2.47 -62.20
C ALA A 312 29.81 -1.38 -61.56
N GLU A 313 29.79 -0.16 -62.11
CA GLU A 313 30.51 0.99 -61.54
C GLU A 313 29.87 1.49 -60.24
N TRP A 314 28.55 1.43 -60.12
CA TRP A 314 27.85 1.71 -58.87
C TRP A 314 28.22 0.70 -57.77
N LEU A 315 28.21 -0.60 -58.08
CA LEU A 315 28.64 -1.64 -57.15
C LEU A 315 30.13 -1.50 -56.78
N GLY A 316 30.99 -1.15 -57.74
CA GLY A 316 32.39 -0.81 -57.51
C GLY A 316 32.56 0.38 -56.56
N LEU A 317 31.83 1.47 -56.79
CA LEU A 317 31.82 2.65 -55.93
C LEU A 317 31.41 2.32 -54.48
N CYS A 318 30.35 1.50 -54.32
CA CYS A 318 29.96 0.99 -53.01
C CYS A 318 31.04 0.11 -52.38
N ALA A 319 31.70 -0.78 -53.14
CA ALA A 319 32.75 -1.65 -52.64
C ALA A 319 34.01 -0.89 -52.19
N THR A 320 34.41 0.16 -52.92
CA THR A 320 35.53 1.05 -52.54
C THR A 320 35.25 1.83 -51.25
N LEU A 321 33.98 2.15 -50.98
CA LEU A 321 33.57 2.94 -49.81
C LEU A 321 33.14 2.07 -48.60
N ALA A 322 32.87 0.78 -48.80
CA ALA A 322 32.47 -0.14 -47.74
C ALA A 322 33.47 -0.27 -46.56
N PRO A 323 34.82 -0.23 -46.76
CA PRO A 323 35.77 -0.26 -45.65
C PRO A 323 35.61 0.92 -44.68
N TYR A 324 35.27 2.11 -45.18
CA TYR A 324 34.97 3.27 -44.32
C TYR A 324 33.71 3.04 -43.48
N GLU A 325 32.64 2.52 -44.09
CA GLU A 325 31.40 2.21 -43.37
C GLU A 325 31.62 1.14 -42.30
N ALA A 326 32.42 0.10 -42.60
CA ALA A 326 32.79 -0.93 -41.65
C ALA A 326 33.68 -0.40 -40.51
N TRP A 327 34.64 0.48 -40.81
CA TRP A 327 35.48 1.13 -39.80
C TRP A 327 34.68 2.05 -38.87
N GLN A 328 33.77 2.88 -39.41
CA GLN A 328 32.86 3.70 -38.60
C GLN A 328 31.88 2.83 -37.77
N GLY A 329 31.38 1.73 -38.33
CA GLY A 329 30.55 0.78 -37.59
C GLY A 329 31.27 0.07 -36.45
N ALA A 330 32.60 -0.05 -36.53
CA ALA A 330 33.47 -0.61 -35.50
C ALA A 330 34.02 0.42 -34.50
N LYS A 331 33.44 1.63 -34.44
CA LYS A 331 33.86 2.70 -33.52
C LYS A 331 33.62 2.30 -32.06
N ALA A 332 34.68 2.33 -31.26
CA ALA A 332 34.67 2.09 -29.83
C ALA A 332 35.34 3.27 -29.09
N GLY A 333 35.12 3.41 -27.77
CA GLY A 333 35.68 4.53 -27.01
C GLY A 333 34.91 5.85 -27.11
N ALA A 334 33.63 5.84 -27.52
CA ALA A 334 32.81 7.06 -27.68
C ALA A 334 32.69 7.90 -26.38
N VAL A 335 32.85 7.26 -25.21
CA VAL A 335 32.80 7.91 -23.89
C VAL A 335 33.97 8.90 -23.68
N VAL A 336 35.14 8.62 -24.28
CA VAL A 336 36.37 9.41 -24.15
C VAL A 336 36.68 10.27 -25.38
N GLU A 337 35.93 10.13 -26.47
CA GLU A 337 36.10 10.86 -27.73
C GLU A 337 36.23 12.39 -27.54
N LYS A 338 35.46 12.95 -26.61
CA LYS A 338 35.47 14.39 -26.26
C LYS A 338 36.81 14.93 -25.75
N LEU A 339 37.74 14.07 -25.30
CA LEU A 339 39.10 14.46 -24.92
C LEU A 339 40.00 14.67 -26.15
N GLY A 340 39.64 14.08 -27.29
CA GLY A 340 40.46 14.09 -28.51
C GLY A 340 41.62 13.09 -28.48
N LEU A 341 42.00 12.60 -29.67
CA LEU A 341 42.99 11.52 -29.84
C LEU A 341 44.37 11.86 -29.24
N ALA A 342 44.81 13.11 -29.37
CA ALA A 342 46.09 13.56 -28.82
C ALA A 342 46.15 13.46 -27.29
N ARG A 343 45.06 13.84 -26.60
CA ARG A 343 44.96 13.72 -25.13
C ARG A 343 44.86 12.26 -24.71
N VAL A 344 44.05 11.46 -25.40
CA VAL A 344 43.92 10.01 -25.11
C VAL A 344 45.26 9.29 -25.25
N ARG A 345 46.04 9.55 -26.30
CA ARG A 345 47.40 9.00 -26.47
C ARG A 345 48.33 9.42 -25.32
N ALA A 346 48.39 10.72 -25.00
CA ALA A 346 49.20 11.23 -23.90
C ALA A 346 48.83 10.62 -22.52
N ILE A 347 47.55 10.28 -22.30
CA ILE A 347 47.10 9.60 -21.07
C ILE A 347 47.51 8.13 -21.06
N LEU A 348 47.46 7.44 -22.22
CA LEU A 348 47.86 6.03 -22.35
C LEU A 348 49.38 5.82 -22.22
N ASP A 349 50.18 6.75 -22.74
CA ASP A 349 51.64 6.74 -22.62
C ASP A 349 52.11 7.19 -21.21
N GLY A 350 51.20 7.76 -20.42
CA GLY A 350 51.47 8.29 -19.08
C GLY A 350 51.40 7.23 -17.96
N LYS A 351 52.09 7.54 -16.86
CA LYS A 351 52.10 6.73 -15.61
C LYS A 351 50.80 6.79 -14.79
N ALA A 352 49.82 7.62 -15.20
CA ALA A 352 48.63 7.92 -14.41
C ALA A 352 47.80 6.68 -14.03
N LYS A 353 47.71 5.64 -14.87
CA LYS A 353 47.01 4.40 -14.52
C LYS A 353 47.63 3.71 -13.29
N ALA A 354 48.96 3.61 -13.28
CA ALA A 354 49.69 2.99 -12.18
C ALA A 354 49.57 3.83 -10.91
N THR A 355 49.82 5.14 -10.98
CA THR A 355 49.74 6.03 -9.82
C THR A 355 48.34 6.11 -9.20
N LEU A 356 47.27 6.11 -10.01
CA LEU A 356 45.91 6.05 -9.47
C LEU A 356 45.62 4.69 -8.80
N GLY A 357 46.06 3.58 -9.39
CA GLY A 357 45.94 2.26 -8.78
C GLY A 357 46.74 2.12 -7.47
N GLU A 358 47.93 2.72 -7.39
CA GLU A 358 48.75 2.79 -6.18
C GLU A 358 48.07 3.61 -5.09
N LEU A 359 47.50 4.77 -5.40
CA LEU A 359 46.74 5.59 -4.44
C LEU A 359 45.48 4.87 -3.94
N ILE A 360 44.73 4.20 -4.81
CA ILE A 360 43.56 3.39 -4.41
C ILE A 360 43.98 2.20 -3.53
N ALA A 361 45.11 1.56 -3.84
CA ALA A 361 45.66 0.47 -3.04
C ALA A 361 46.25 0.96 -1.70
N GLU A 362 46.74 2.20 -1.63
CA GLU A 362 47.16 2.84 -0.40
C GLU A 362 45.97 3.20 0.49
N ASP A 363 44.93 3.82 -0.08
CA ASP A 363 43.69 4.12 0.64
C ASP A 363 43.09 2.87 1.30
N ARG A 364 42.97 1.77 0.55
CA ARG A 364 42.44 0.49 1.08
C ARG A 364 43.20 -0.05 2.29
N LYS A 365 44.44 0.34 2.57
CA LYS A 365 45.15 -0.04 3.81
C LYS A 365 44.47 0.54 5.06
N TYR A 366 43.72 1.62 4.92
CA TYR A 366 42.96 2.29 5.98
C TYR A 366 41.54 1.73 6.14
N GLU A 367 41.11 0.76 5.32
CA GLU A 367 39.79 0.11 5.43
C GLU A 367 39.52 -0.46 6.84
N PRO A 368 40.45 -1.17 7.52
CA PRO A 368 40.23 -1.67 8.88
C PRO A 368 40.00 -0.57 9.92
N GLU A 369 40.52 0.63 9.66
CA GLU A 369 40.40 1.79 10.54
C GLU A 369 39.02 2.45 10.39
N ALA A 370 38.52 2.52 9.17
CA ALA A 370 37.20 3.07 8.88
C ALA A 370 36.05 2.11 9.23
N LEU A 371 36.25 0.80 9.09
CA LEU A 371 35.35 -0.21 9.66
C LEU A 371 35.24 -0.04 11.18
N ALA A 372 36.36 0.19 11.87
CA ALA A 372 36.35 0.41 13.32
C ALA A 372 35.70 1.75 13.74
N ILE A 373 35.58 2.74 12.84
CA ILE A 373 34.76 3.95 13.05
C ILE A 373 33.26 3.61 12.96
N ALA A 374 32.85 2.80 11.99
CA ALA A 374 31.49 2.32 11.87
C ALA A 374 31.09 1.42 13.07
N ASP A 375 32.01 0.61 13.59
CA ASP A 375 31.78 -0.17 14.81
C ASP A 375 31.61 0.73 16.05
N VAL A 376 32.28 1.89 16.13
CA VAL A 376 32.03 2.88 17.21
C VAL A 376 30.65 3.53 17.06
N GLU A 377 30.19 3.89 15.85
CA GLU A 377 28.81 4.34 15.61
C GLU A 377 27.80 3.27 16.07
N LYS A 378 28.01 2.01 15.66
CA LYS A 378 27.19 0.85 16.02
C LYS A 378 27.12 0.65 17.54
N LEU A 379 28.25 0.74 18.24
CA LEU A 379 28.29 0.62 19.70
C LEU A 379 27.51 1.74 20.41
N LEU A 380 27.66 2.98 19.95
CA LEU A 380 26.94 4.13 20.52
C LEU A 380 25.43 4.03 20.28
N ARG A 381 25.02 3.58 19.09
CA ARG A 381 23.62 3.23 18.80
C ARG A 381 23.11 2.15 19.74
N PHE A 382 23.84 1.06 19.92
CA PHE A 382 23.43 -0.01 20.82
C PHE A 382 23.39 0.45 22.29
N ALA A 383 24.30 1.33 22.74
CA ALA A 383 24.28 1.88 24.09
C ALA A 383 23.06 2.77 24.39
N ARG A 384 22.51 3.44 23.37
CA ARG A 384 21.25 4.18 23.45
C ARG A 384 20.02 3.27 23.32
N ASP A 385 20.01 2.44 22.29
CA ASP A 385 18.78 1.83 21.75
C ASP A 385 18.54 0.39 22.20
N LEU A 386 19.57 -0.36 22.60
CA LEU A 386 19.44 -1.81 22.81
C LEU A 386 18.49 -2.15 23.96
N ALA A 387 18.57 -1.45 25.09
CA ALA A 387 17.66 -1.67 26.21
C ALA A 387 16.20 -1.26 25.90
N PRO A 388 15.92 -0.09 25.29
CA PRO A 388 14.61 0.21 24.72
C PRO A 388 14.10 -0.85 23.72
N LEU A 389 14.95 -1.33 22.81
CA LEU A 389 14.57 -2.35 21.81
C LEU A 389 14.17 -3.66 22.50
N LEU A 390 14.98 -4.16 23.44
CA LEU A 390 14.71 -5.39 24.18
C LEU A 390 13.42 -5.29 25.01
N ASN A 391 13.19 -4.14 25.67
CA ASN A 391 11.94 -3.87 26.39
C ASN A 391 10.72 -3.83 25.44
N ASN A 392 10.92 -3.58 24.15
CA ASN A 392 9.86 -3.55 23.13
C ASN A 392 9.80 -4.78 22.21
N PHE A 393 10.69 -5.76 22.41
CA PHE A 393 10.75 -7.00 21.62
C PHE A 393 10.55 -8.24 22.51
N VAL A 394 11.37 -8.38 23.57
CA VAL A 394 11.40 -9.56 24.44
C VAL A 394 10.22 -9.57 25.40
N SER A 395 9.84 -8.41 25.95
CA SER A 395 8.85 -8.31 27.04
C SER A 395 7.63 -7.42 26.74
N PHE A 396 7.74 -6.49 25.77
CA PHE A 396 6.77 -5.39 25.56
C PHE A 396 6.53 -4.56 26.84
N ARG A 397 7.53 -4.49 27.72
CA ARG A 397 7.47 -3.82 29.02
C ARG A 397 6.94 -2.39 28.92
N ASP A 398 7.41 -1.61 27.96
CA ASP A 398 7.03 -0.19 27.87
C ASP A 398 5.54 -0.04 27.59
N PHE A 399 4.99 -0.89 26.70
CA PHE A 399 3.56 -0.95 26.41
C PHE A 399 2.74 -1.27 27.66
N TYR A 400 3.09 -2.35 28.37
CA TYR A 400 2.31 -2.86 29.50
C TYR A 400 2.47 -2.05 30.78
N THR A 401 3.64 -1.43 30.99
CA THR A 401 3.88 -0.56 32.15
C THR A 401 3.48 0.90 31.92
N ARG A 402 3.20 1.30 30.67
CA ARG A 402 2.86 2.67 30.25
C ARG A 402 3.92 3.72 30.62
N LYS A 403 5.14 3.30 30.99
CA LYS A 403 6.27 4.20 31.29
C LYS A 403 6.92 4.80 30.04
N GLY A 404 6.72 4.16 28.88
CA GLY A 404 7.13 4.63 27.57
C GLY A 404 6.08 4.28 26.51
N LYS A 405 6.25 4.78 25.28
CA LYS A 405 5.46 4.34 24.12
C LYS A 405 6.20 3.20 23.42
N ALA A 406 5.52 2.10 23.15
CA ALA A 406 6.14 0.93 22.52
C ALA A 406 6.33 1.08 21.01
N MET A 407 7.37 0.47 20.45
CA MET A 407 7.85 0.75 19.07
C MET A 407 6.81 0.53 17.96
N PHE A 408 5.77 -0.28 18.17
CA PHE A 408 4.65 -0.42 17.23
C PHE A 408 3.57 0.66 17.35
N GLN A 409 3.57 1.48 18.41
CA GLN A 409 2.63 2.58 18.61
C GLN A 409 3.06 3.81 17.79
N ALA A 410 2.38 4.03 16.67
CA ALA A 410 2.58 5.13 15.73
C ALA A 410 2.22 6.51 16.32
N GLY A 411 1.23 6.57 17.21
CA GLY A 411 0.70 7.84 17.69
C GLY A 411 -0.61 7.70 18.45
N THR A 412 -1.34 8.81 18.57
CA THR A 412 -2.63 8.89 19.27
C THR A 412 -3.71 9.45 18.32
N LEU A 413 -4.80 8.71 18.12
CA LEU A 413 -5.94 9.15 17.31
C LEU A 413 -7.01 9.80 18.19
N TYR A 414 -7.41 11.03 17.86
CA TYR A 414 -8.56 11.72 18.46
C TYR A 414 -9.78 11.58 17.55
N LEU A 415 -10.81 10.88 18.02
CA LEU A 415 -12.05 10.66 17.28
C LEU A 415 -13.19 10.38 18.25
N ASP A 416 -14.36 10.98 17.98
CA ASP A 416 -15.60 10.77 18.76
C ASP A 416 -15.45 10.97 20.29
N GLY A 417 -14.81 12.09 20.69
CA GLY A 417 -14.60 12.42 22.10
C GLY A 417 -13.67 11.44 22.82
N ARG A 418 -12.75 10.77 22.10
CA ARG A 418 -11.82 9.78 22.65
C ARG A 418 -10.42 9.99 22.10
N ALA A 419 -9.43 9.57 22.89
CA ALA A 419 -8.04 9.46 22.46
C ALA A 419 -7.60 7.99 22.50
N CYS A 420 -7.27 7.42 21.33
CA CYS A 420 -6.82 6.03 21.19
C CYS A 420 -5.30 5.97 21.07
N ASP A 421 -4.62 5.41 22.08
CA ASP A 421 -3.15 5.30 22.13
C ASP A 421 -2.59 4.05 21.44
N LEU A 422 -3.43 3.04 21.21
CA LEU A 422 -3.03 1.86 20.44
C LEU A 422 -3.37 2.09 18.96
N CYS A 423 -2.52 2.86 18.29
CA CYS A 423 -2.51 3.03 16.84
C CYS A 423 -1.26 2.40 16.26
N VAL A 424 -1.40 1.54 15.25
CA VAL A 424 -0.27 0.91 14.52
C VAL A 424 -0.27 1.39 13.06
N HIS A 425 0.91 1.57 12.46
CA HIS A 425 1.04 1.78 11.02
C HIS A 425 0.61 0.50 10.27
N VAL A 426 -0.06 0.66 9.12
CA VAL A 426 -0.56 -0.45 8.30
C VAL A 426 -0.25 -0.19 6.84
N SER A 427 0.44 -1.14 6.18
CA SER A 427 0.74 -1.06 4.74
C SER A 427 -0.42 -1.53 3.85
N ASP A 428 -1.24 -2.47 4.32
CA ASP A 428 -2.40 -3.02 3.60
C ASP A 428 -3.57 -3.28 4.55
N ALA A 429 -4.53 -2.35 4.62
CA ALA A 429 -5.73 -2.46 5.45
C ALA A 429 -6.68 -3.61 5.03
N GLY A 430 -6.52 -4.14 3.82
CA GLY A 430 -7.24 -5.30 3.33
C GLY A 430 -6.76 -6.57 4.05
N LYS A 431 -5.48 -6.90 3.86
CA LYS A 431 -4.81 -8.06 4.47
C LYS A 431 -4.77 -7.95 6.00
N HIS A 432 -4.47 -6.77 6.53
CA HIS A 432 -4.35 -6.56 7.97
C HIS A 432 -5.68 -6.82 8.69
N ALA A 433 -6.81 -6.37 8.14
CA ALA A 433 -8.12 -6.61 8.74
C ALA A 433 -8.54 -8.08 8.80
N ALA A 434 -8.07 -8.92 7.85
CA ALA A 434 -8.37 -10.35 7.85
C ALA A 434 -7.73 -11.07 9.05
N LEU A 435 -6.45 -10.77 9.33
CA LEU A 435 -5.73 -11.37 10.47
C LEU A 435 -6.12 -10.70 11.80
N ALA A 436 -6.15 -9.37 11.84
CA ALA A 436 -6.42 -8.60 13.05
C ALA A 436 -7.86 -8.76 13.56
N GLY A 437 -8.80 -9.25 12.73
CA GLY A 437 -10.13 -9.68 13.20
C GLY A 437 -10.09 -10.74 14.30
N LEU A 438 -9.05 -11.57 14.33
CA LEU A 438 -8.82 -12.58 15.36
C LEU A 438 -8.42 -11.99 16.72
N ALA A 439 -8.00 -10.71 16.76
CA ALA A 439 -7.60 -10.01 17.98
C ALA A 439 -8.76 -9.77 18.97
N LYS A 440 -10.02 -9.87 18.53
CA LYS A 440 -11.26 -9.60 19.31
C LYS A 440 -11.37 -8.16 19.85
N THR A 441 -10.61 -7.24 19.26
CA THR A 441 -10.62 -5.79 19.53
C THR A 441 -11.41 -5.07 18.44
N TYR A 442 -12.05 -3.94 18.77
CA TYR A 442 -12.67 -3.08 17.76
C TYR A 442 -11.57 -2.25 17.10
N LEU A 443 -11.45 -2.31 15.78
CA LEU A 443 -10.40 -1.62 15.03
C LEU A 443 -11.03 -0.71 13.98
N ALA A 444 -10.64 0.56 13.96
CA ALA A 444 -10.92 1.46 12.84
C ALA A 444 -9.62 1.70 12.06
N TYR A 445 -9.66 1.42 10.77
CA TYR A 445 -8.60 1.77 9.82
C TYR A 445 -8.87 3.18 9.35
N CYS A 446 -7.87 4.05 9.49
CA CYS A 446 -7.93 5.44 9.10
C CYS A 446 -6.85 5.71 8.07
N ASP A 447 -7.23 6.35 6.96
CA ASP A 447 -6.26 6.97 6.07
C ASP A 447 -5.98 8.38 6.57
N CYS A 448 -4.72 8.64 6.91
CA CYS A 448 -4.23 9.90 7.42
C CYS A 448 -3.53 10.66 6.28
N THR A 449 -3.98 11.88 6.00
CA THR A 449 -3.42 12.75 4.96
C THR A 449 -2.92 14.05 5.57
N ARG A 450 -1.90 14.66 4.96
CA ARG A 450 -1.34 15.94 5.40
C ARG A 450 -1.20 16.93 4.24
N PRO A 451 -1.44 18.25 4.45
CA PRO A 451 -1.09 19.27 3.48
C PRO A 451 0.42 19.20 3.16
N GLY A 452 0.74 18.78 1.94
CA GLY A 452 2.08 18.36 1.52
C GLY A 452 2.08 17.06 0.70
N GLY A 453 0.98 16.30 0.73
CA GLY A 453 0.82 15.08 -0.09
C GLY A 453 1.33 13.79 0.58
N GLU A 454 1.93 13.90 1.77
CA GLU A 454 2.22 12.75 2.64
C GLU A 454 0.90 12.02 2.99
N LYS A 455 0.94 10.69 2.93
CA LYS A 455 -0.16 9.79 3.31
C LYS A 455 0.37 8.63 4.13
N MET A 456 -0.40 8.21 5.13
CA MET A 456 -0.15 7.01 5.91
C MET A 456 -1.47 6.36 6.31
N THR A 457 -1.53 5.04 6.42
CA THR A 457 -2.71 4.32 6.91
C THR A 457 -2.41 3.75 8.28
N VAL A 458 -3.33 3.93 9.22
CA VAL A 458 -3.21 3.43 10.61
C VAL A 458 -4.41 2.58 11.00
N ALA A 459 -4.18 1.57 11.84
CA ALA A 459 -5.24 0.87 12.56
C ALA A 459 -5.27 1.34 14.01
N ALA A 460 -6.35 2.01 14.41
CA ALA A 460 -6.60 2.47 15.77
C ALA A 460 -7.52 1.48 16.50
N ALA A 461 -7.11 1.07 17.70
CA ALA A 461 -7.88 0.17 18.55
C ALA A 461 -8.77 0.95 19.54
N PHE A 462 -10.07 0.70 19.46
CA PHE A 462 -11.06 1.24 20.38
C PHE A 462 -11.34 0.21 21.47
N THR A 463 -10.74 0.42 22.64
CA THR A 463 -10.86 -0.48 23.80
C THR A 463 -11.73 0.08 24.93
N GLY A 464 -12.17 1.34 24.82
CA GLY A 464 -13.10 2.04 25.72
C GLY A 464 -14.20 2.84 25.00
N GLY A 465 -15.33 3.06 25.68
CA GLY A 465 -16.55 3.72 25.16
C GLY A 465 -17.57 2.77 24.51
N ASP A 466 -18.28 3.28 23.50
CA ASP A 466 -19.30 2.59 22.67
C ASP A 466 -18.93 2.59 21.17
N SER A 467 -19.82 2.16 20.27
CA SER A 467 -19.57 2.16 18.81
C SER A 467 -20.56 3.01 18.01
N ASP A 468 -21.37 3.83 18.66
CA ASP A 468 -22.59 4.39 18.03
C ASP A 468 -22.25 5.40 16.93
N GLN A 469 -21.13 6.10 17.10
CA GLN A 469 -20.68 7.20 16.26
C GLN A 469 -19.47 6.85 15.38
N LEU A 470 -19.00 5.60 15.42
CA LEU A 470 -17.87 5.09 14.65
C LEU A 470 -18.38 4.55 13.29
N MET A 471 -18.27 5.37 12.25
CA MET A 471 -18.72 5.05 10.89
C MET A 471 -17.63 5.34 9.85
N VAL A 472 -17.64 4.57 8.75
CA VAL A 472 -16.77 4.81 7.59
C VAL A 472 -17.11 6.17 6.98
N GLY A 473 -16.09 6.94 6.60
CA GLY A 473 -16.20 8.32 6.14
C GLY A 473 -16.18 9.38 7.26
N ARG A 474 -16.10 8.98 8.54
CA ARG A 474 -15.93 9.93 9.64
C ARG A 474 -14.48 10.40 9.76
N ASN A 475 -14.32 11.71 9.93
CA ASN A 475 -13.02 12.34 10.14
C ASN A 475 -12.66 12.42 11.63
N GLY A 476 -11.36 12.44 11.91
CA GLY A 476 -10.73 12.68 13.20
C GLY A 476 -9.32 13.23 12.99
N LEU A 477 -8.58 13.40 14.09
CA LEU A 477 -7.26 14.00 14.08
C LEU A 477 -6.24 13.03 14.66
N PHE A 478 -5.22 12.66 13.87
CA PHE A 478 -4.16 11.77 14.31
C PHE A 478 -2.89 12.56 14.63
N TYR A 479 -2.33 12.34 15.81
CA TYR A 479 -1.02 12.87 16.18
C TYR A 479 0.02 11.75 16.14
N ASP A 480 0.97 11.90 15.22
CA ASP A 480 2.19 11.10 15.10
C ASP A 480 3.08 11.29 16.35
N ARG A 481 4.00 10.35 16.60
CA ARG A 481 4.96 10.44 17.73
C ARG A 481 5.75 11.75 17.78
N LYS A 482 5.99 12.37 16.62
CA LYS A 482 6.68 13.66 16.49
C LYS A 482 5.79 14.87 16.82
N GLY A 483 4.57 14.66 17.30
CA GLY A 483 3.59 15.71 17.58
C GLY A 483 2.96 16.33 16.32
N ARG A 484 3.22 15.75 15.14
CA ARG A 484 2.67 16.20 13.86
C ARG A 484 1.22 15.78 13.72
N ASP A 485 0.41 16.70 13.26
CA ASP A 485 -1.02 16.58 12.97
C ASP A 485 -1.28 15.97 11.58
N TRP A 486 -2.31 15.14 11.50
CA TRP A 486 -2.79 14.48 10.28
C TRP A 486 -4.32 14.38 10.27
N ASP A 487 -4.93 14.71 9.12
CA ASP A 487 -6.36 14.52 8.90
C ASP A 487 -6.66 13.03 8.69
N ALA A 488 -7.32 12.40 9.66
CA ALA A 488 -7.59 10.97 9.66
C ALA A 488 -9.04 10.68 9.25
N THR A 489 -9.26 9.87 8.20
CA THR A 489 -10.61 9.47 7.75
C THR A 489 -10.80 7.97 7.91
N ILE A 490 -11.84 7.52 8.61
CA ILE A 490 -12.13 6.09 8.76
C ILE A 490 -12.50 5.48 7.40
N THR A 491 -11.72 4.52 6.91
CA THR A 491 -11.97 3.81 5.66
C THR A 491 -12.57 2.41 5.85
N LYS A 492 -12.27 1.75 6.98
CA LYS A 492 -12.77 0.39 7.27
C LYS A 492 -12.89 0.18 8.78
N ILE A 493 -13.86 -0.63 9.18
CA ILE A 493 -14.11 -0.98 10.59
C ILE A 493 -14.15 -2.50 10.74
N VAL A 494 -13.56 -3.02 11.83
CA VAL A 494 -13.70 -4.40 12.29
C VAL A 494 -14.47 -4.37 13.61
N ASP A 495 -15.74 -4.81 13.56
CA ASP A 495 -16.66 -4.75 14.70
C ASP A 495 -16.40 -5.87 15.71
N ASN A 496 -16.13 -5.46 16.96
CA ASN A 496 -16.03 -6.31 18.15
C ASN A 496 -16.50 -5.52 19.38
N PRO A 497 -17.05 -6.17 20.41
CA PRO A 497 -17.55 -5.46 21.59
C PRO A 497 -16.46 -4.62 22.27
N ILE A 498 -16.76 -3.33 22.48
CA ILE A 498 -15.88 -2.37 23.14
C ILE A 498 -16.04 -2.48 24.66
N SER A 499 -17.28 -2.57 25.14
CA SER A 499 -17.60 -2.73 26.57
C SER A 499 -18.83 -3.63 26.83
N ILE A 500 -18.94 -4.17 28.06
CA ILE A 500 -20.11 -4.99 28.46
C ILE A 500 -21.39 -4.14 28.50
N ARG A 501 -21.29 -2.86 28.89
CA ARG A 501 -22.42 -1.91 28.91
C ARG A 501 -22.99 -1.67 27.51
N GLN A 502 -22.12 -1.47 26.51
CA GLN A 502 -22.51 -1.39 25.10
C GLN A 502 -23.19 -2.70 24.64
N ALA A 503 -22.63 -3.86 25.01
CA ALA A 503 -23.17 -5.17 24.61
C ALA A 503 -24.59 -5.43 25.13
N PHE A 504 -24.95 -4.95 26.33
CA PHE A 504 -26.31 -5.06 26.89
C PHE A 504 -27.38 -4.44 25.97
N PHE A 505 -27.11 -3.24 25.41
CA PHE A 505 -28.05 -2.53 24.53
C PHE A 505 -27.98 -2.97 23.06
N SER A 506 -26.95 -3.74 22.68
CA SER A 506 -26.72 -4.11 21.27
C SER A 506 -27.86 -4.89 20.58
N PRO A 507 -28.61 -5.80 21.23
CA PRO A 507 -29.72 -6.50 20.57
C PRO A 507 -30.89 -5.56 20.26
N TYR A 508 -31.22 -4.68 21.20
CA TYR A 508 -32.29 -3.69 21.06
C TYR A 508 -31.99 -2.69 19.95
N LYS A 509 -30.74 -2.20 19.88
CA LYS A 509 -30.28 -1.33 18.78
C LYS A 509 -30.34 -2.02 17.41
N LYS A 510 -29.95 -3.29 17.32
CA LYS A 510 -30.07 -4.07 16.08
C LYS A 510 -31.52 -4.28 15.67
N LEU A 511 -32.43 -4.54 16.62
CA LEU A 511 -33.86 -4.65 16.34
C LEU A 511 -34.45 -3.33 15.85
N LEU A 512 -34.14 -2.21 16.50
CA LEU A 512 -34.57 -0.87 16.05
C LEU A 512 -34.08 -0.58 14.64
N ARG A 513 -32.81 -0.81 14.35
CA ARG A 513 -32.25 -0.63 13.00
C ARG A 513 -32.91 -1.56 11.96
N MET A 514 -33.25 -2.80 12.30
CA MET A 514 -34.02 -3.67 11.40
C MET A 514 -35.44 -3.14 11.16
N ILE A 515 -36.09 -2.56 12.17
CA ILE A 515 -37.41 -1.92 12.03
C ILE A 515 -37.28 -0.69 11.12
N GLU A 516 -36.29 0.18 11.36
CA GLU A 516 -35.99 1.34 10.50
C GLU A 516 -35.70 0.92 9.05
N GLU A 517 -34.87 -0.11 8.82
CA GLU A 517 -34.59 -0.64 7.47
C GLU A 517 -35.83 -1.27 6.82
N GLN A 518 -36.73 -1.90 7.58
CA GLN A 518 -38.01 -2.42 7.07
C GLN A 518 -39.00 -1.29 6.77
N VAL A 519 -39.07 -0.25 7.60
CA VAL A 519 -39.88 0.94 7.37
C VAL A 519 -39.36 1.72 6.16
N ALA A 520 -38.05 1.92 6.04
CA ALA A 520 -37.42 2.57 4.89
C ALA A 520 -37.63 1.78 3.59
N LYS A 521 -37.46 0.44 3.61
CA LYS A 521 -37.77 -0.42 2.45
C LYS A 521 -39.26 -0.37 2.08
N ARG A 522 -40.17 -0.31 3.06
CA ARG A 522 -41.62 -0.16 2.80
C ARG A 522 -41.98 1.25 2.32
N ALA A 523 -41.33 2.30 2.82
CA ALA A 523 -41.49 3.66 2.34
C ALA A 523 -41.03 3.76 0.89
N ALA A 524 -39.82 3.30 0.57
CA ALA A 524 -39.31 3.26 -0.81
C ALA A 524 -40.17 2.39 -1.75
N ALA A 525 -40.72 1.26 -1.27
CA ALA A 525 -41.64 0.45 -2.06
C ALA A 525 -43.03 1.12 -2.25
N ALA A 526 -43.52 1.86 -1.26
CA ALA A 526 -44.77 2.62 -1.35
C ALA A 526 -44.62 3.87 -2.23
N GLU A 527 -43.45 4.51 -2.19
CA GLU A 527 -43.04 5.63 -3.03
C GLU A 527 -42.89 5.18 -4.48
N ALA A 528 -42.17 4.07 -4.76
CA ALA A 528 -42.11 3.46 -6.09
C ALA A 528 -43.50 3.03 -6.61
N ALA A 529 -44.39 2.54 -5.74
CA ALA A 529 -45.77 2.22 -6.12
C ALA A 529 -46.65 3.48 -6.29
N SER A 530 -46.27 4.62 -5.70
CA SER A 530 -46.88 5.93 -5.93
C SER A 530 -46.40 6.51 -7.25
N ASP A 531 -45.10 6.44 -7.55
CA ASP A 531 -44.50 6.86 -8.81
C ASP A 531 -45.02 6.05 -10.00
N GLN A 532 -45.24 4.74 -9.84
CA GLN A 532 -45.93 3.94 -10.86
C GLN A 532 -47.38 4.40 -11.09
N LYS A 533 -48.10 4.82 -10.04
CA LYS A 533 -49.47 5.36 -10.17
C LYS A 533 -49.46 6.75 -10.79
N LEU A 534 -48.52 7.61 -10.42
CA LEU A 534 -48.33 8.94 -11.01
C LEU A 534 -47.90 8.83 -12.48
N GLY A 535 -47.03 7.88 -12.82
CA GLY A 535 -46.67 7.54 -14.19
C GLY A 535 -47.84 7.00 -15.01
N ALA A 536 -48.70 6.16 -14.41
CA ALA A 536 -49.92 5.69 -15.06
C ALA A 536 -50.97 6.80 -15.25
N VAL A 537 -51.09 7.73 -14.30
CA VAL A 537 -51.95 8.92 -14.43
C VAL A 537 -51.39 9.91 -15.46
N ALA A 538 -50.07 10.08 -15.53
CA ALA A 538 -49.41 10.88 -16.58
C ALA A 538 -49.60 10.25 -17.97
N ALA A 539 -49.51 8.92 -18.09
CA ALA A 539 -49.81 8.21 -19.33
C ALA A 539 -51.29 8.34 -19.74
N ALA A 540 -52.21 8.29 -18.78
CA ALA A 540 -53.64 8.54 -19.04
C ALA A 540 -53.93 10.00 -19.43
N ALA A 541 -53.26 10.97 -18.80
CA ALA A 541 -53.35 12.38 -19.18
C ALA A 541 -52.78 12.65 -20.58
N ALA A 542 -51.68 11.99 -20.96
CA ALA A 542 -51.11 12.05 -22.30
C ALA A 542 -51.98 11.40 -23.39
N GLN A 543 -53.01 10.64 -23.02
CA GLN A 543 -54.00 10.04 -23.93
C GLN A 543 -55.35 10.77 -23.93
N ALA A 544 -55.53 11.81 -23.12
CA ALA A 544 -56.78 12.57 -23.02
C ALA A 544 -57.02 13.58 -24.17
N ASP A 545 -56.03 13.83 -25.02
CA ASP A 545 -56.07 14.85 -26.08
C ASP A 545 -56.46 14.30 -27.47
N LYS A 546 -57.14 13.14 -27.51
CA LYS A 546 -57.72 12.59 -28.74
C LYS A 546 -59.18 12.15 -28.56
N THR A 547 -60.05 12.90 -29.24
CA THR A 547 -61.44 12.60 -29.61
C THR A 547 -62.49 12.59 -28.51
N ALA A 548 -63.34 13.62 -28.52
CA ALA A 548 -64.69 13.60 -27.96
C ALA A 548 -65.72 13.38 -29.09
N ALA A 549 -66.64 12.42 -28.93
CA ALA A 549 -67.97 12.40 -29.57
C ALA A 549 -68.87 11.24 -29.05
N ALA A 550 -70.19 11.46 -29.06
CA ALA A 550 -71.29 10.51 -28.81
C ALA A 550 -71.64 10.14 -27.34
N ALA A 551 -72.89 9.72 -27.10
CA ALA A 551 -73.63 10.10 -25.88
C ALA A 551 -74.34 8.97 -25.09
N ALA A 552 -74.53 9.24 -23.80
CA ALA A 552 -75.63 8.85 -22.88
C ALA A 552 -75.89 7.38 -22.44
N ALA A 553 -75.38 7.05 -21.22
CA ALA A 553 -76.03 6.35 -20.09
C ALA A 553 -76.53 4.86 -20.23
N PRO A 554 -76.68 4.06 -19.14
CA PRO A 554 -76.69 4.42 -17.70
C PRO A 554 -75.69 3.63 -16.80
N ALA A 555 -75.85 3.76 -15.49
CA ALA A 555 -74.89 3.38 -14.44
C ALA A 555 -74.67 1.87 -14.20
N GLY A 556 -73.45 1.50 -13.76
CA GLY A 556 -73.10 0.15 -13.31
C GLY A 556 -71.92 0.09 -12.33
N ALA A 557 -72.23 -0.27 -11.08
CA ALA A 557 -71.38 -0.80 -10.00
C ALA A 557 -69.94 -0.24 -9.75
N PRO A 558 -69.62 0.24 -8.53
CA PRO A 558 -68.22 0.38 -8.10
C PRO A 558 -67.57 -1.02 -8.02
N LYS A 559 -66.32 -1.13 -8.50
CA LYS A 559 -65.54 -2.37 -8.41
C LYS A 559 -65.44 -2.80 -6.94
N LYS A 560 -65.89 -4.03 -6.66
CA LYS A 560 -65.77 -4.65 -5.33
C LYS A 560 -64.32 -4.57 -4.87
N ILE A 561 -64.10 -4.01 -3.68
CA ILE A 561 -62.90 -4.33 -2.92
C ILE A 561 -62.90 -5.84 -2.74
N ASP A 562 -61.83 -6.51 -3.15
CA ASP A 562 -61.78 -7.96 -3.09
C ASP A 562 -61.82 -8.41 -1.63
N VAL A 563 -62.94 -9.05 -1.26
CA VAL A 563 -63.18 -9.55 0.09
C VAL A 563 -62.12 -10.61 0.43
N GLY A 564 -61.55 -11.32 -0.55
CA GLY A 564 -60.41 -12.20 -0.33
C GLY A 564 -59.15 -11.45 0.13
N THR A 565 -58.89 -10.25 -0.39
CA THR A 565 -57.73 -9.44 0.00
C THR A 565 -57.95 -8.77 1.36
N VAL A 566 -59.15 -8.24 1.63
CA VAL A 566 -59.50 -7.68 2.95
C VAL A 566 -59.61 -8.76 4.02
N ALA A 567 -60.09 -9.96 3.69
CA ALA A 567 -60.08 -11.10 4.60
C ALA A 567 -58.66 -11.65 4.82
N ALA A 568 -57.79 -11.71 3.80
CA ALA A 568 -56.39 -12.09 4.00
C ALA A 568 -55.65 -11.09 4.91
N ILE A 569 -55.85 -9.79 4.69
CA ILE A 569 -55.30 -8.73 5.56
C ILE A 569 -55.93 -8.80 6.96
N GLY A 570 -57.25 -9.03 7.07
CA GLY A 570 -57.99 -9.13 8.32
C GLY A 570 -57.68 -10.40 9.13
N VAL A 571 -57.34 -11.52 8.48
CA VAL A 571 -56.89 -12.76 9.12
C VAL A 571 -55.41 -12.70 9.47
N ALA A 572 -54.57 -11.99 8.70
CA ALA A 572 -53.18 -11.70 9.07
C ALA A 572 -53.10 -10.74 10.27
N LEU A 573 -53.84 -9.62 10.25
CA LEU A 573 -53.97 -8.73 11.41
C LEU A 573 -54.70 -9.40 12.58
N GLY A 574 -55.73 -10.20 12.28
CA GLY A 574 -56.48 -10.98 13.26
C GLY A 574 -55.59 -11.97 14.00
N SER A 575 -54.79 -12.77 13.29
CA SER A 575 -53.85 -13.73 13.90
C SER A 575 -52.71 -13.05 14.69
N ILE A 576 -52.22 -11.89 14.25
CA ILE A 576 -51.33 -11.04 15.08
C ILE A 576 -52.09 -10.56 16.34
N GLY A 577 -53.35 -10.16 16.20
CA GLY A 577 -54.23 -9.80 17.31
C GLY A 577 -54.44 -10.96 18.31
N THR A 578 -54.74 -12.17 17.83
CA THR A 578 -54.90 -13.37 18.68
C THR A 578 -53.58 -13.78 19.33
N PHE A 579 -52.46 -13.66 18.62
CA PHE A 579 -51.13 -13.95 19.15
C PHE A 579 -50.73 -12.96 20.25
N LEU A 580 -50.91 -11.66 20.01
CA LEU A 580 -50.71 -10.62 21.02
C LEU A 580 -51.68 -10.81 22.19
N ALA A 581 -52.96 -11.11 21.94
CA ALA A 581 -53.94 -11.39 22.99
C ALA A 581 -53.56 -12.62 23.84
N MET A 582 -53.02 -13.69 23.23
CA MET A 582 -52.48 -14.83 23.99
C MET A 582 -51.25 -14.45 24.82
N ILE A 583 -50.34 -13.63 24.29
CA ILE A 583 -49.20 -13.11 25.06
C ILE A 583 -49.67 -12.24 26.23
N PHE A 584 -50.60 -11.31 25.98
CA PHE A 584 -51.17 -10.44 27.01
C PHE A 584 -51.98 -11.21 28.06
N ALA A 585 -52.74 -12.24 27.66
CA ALA A 585 -53.44 -13.12 28.60
C ALA A 585 -52.45 -13.88 29.49
N LYS A 586 -51.37 -14.44 28.92
CA LYS A 586 -50.30 -15.10 29.68
C LYS A 586 -49.49 -14.13 30.56
N PHE A 587 -49.37 -12.87 30.17
CA PHE A 587 -48.82 -11.81 31.02
C PHE A 587 -49.75 -11.42 32.16
N ALA A 588 -51.07 -11.40 31.93
CA ALA A 588 -52.08 -11.08 32.95
C ALA A 588 -52.22 -12.19 34.01
N GLU A 589 -52.10 -13.46 33.61
CA GLU A 589 -52.06 -14.62 34.53
C GLU A 589 -50.90 -14.55 35.54
N LEU A 590 -49.82 -13.79 35.25
CA LEU A 590 -48.62 -13.75 36.08
C LEU A 590 -48.72 -12.86 37.34
N GLY A 591 -49.69 -11.95 37.41
CA GLY A 591 -49.95 -11.12 38.59
C GLY A 591 -48.72 -10.38 39.14
N TRP A 592 -48.33 -10.64 40.39
CA TRP A 592 -47.18 -10.01 41.05
C TRP A 592 -45.81 -10.41 40.44
N TRP A 593 -45.74 -11.50 39.66
CA TRP A 593 -44.48 -11.95 39.03
C TRP A 593 -44.11 -11.19 37.76
N ILE A 594 -44.95 -10.25 37.27
CA ILE A 594 -44.69 -9.45 36.07
C ILE A 594 -43.30 -8.76 36.08
N PRO A 595 -42.81 -8.13 37.18
CA PRO A 595 -41.47 -7.54 37.22
C PRO A 595 -40.34 -8.58 37.07
N VAL A 596 -40.54 -9.79 37.60
CA VAL A 596 -39.58 -10.90 37.50
C VAL A 596 -39.55 -11.46 36.07
N ALA A 597 -40.71 -11.57 35.41
CA ALA A 597 -40.78 -11.98 34.02
C ALA A 597 -40.18 -10.94 33.06
N LEU A 598 -40.41 -9.64 33.30
CA LEU A 598 -39.77 -8.57 32.54
C LEU A 598 -38.24 -8.61 32.72
N LEU A 599 -37.74 -8.79 33.95
CA LEU A 599 -36.32 -8.97 34.22
C LEU A 599 -35.75 -10.22 33.51
N GLY A 600 -36.50 -11.32 33.52
CA GLY A 600 -36.16 -12.56 32.81
C GLY A 600 -36.06 -12.35 31.30
N ILE A 601 -37.00 -11.65 30.67
CA ILE A 601 -36.96 -11.30 29.24
C ILE A 601 -35.75 -10.42 28.94
N VAL A 602 -35.47 -9.39 29.75
CA VAL A 602 -34.29 -8.53 29.60
C VAL A 602 -33.00 -9.34 29.69
N LEU A 603 -32.91 -10.30 30.62
CA LEU A 603 -31.75 -11.20 30.78
C LEU A 603 -31.61 -12.20 29.62
N VAL A 604 -32.71 -12.75 29.09
CA VAL A 604 -32.67 -13.66 27.93
C VAL A 604 -32.23 -12.93 26.67
N ILE A 605 -32.64 -11.67 26.47
CA ILE A 605 -32.24 -10.86 25.31
C ILE A 605 -30.80 -10.34 25.45
N SER A 606 -30.44 -9.76 26.59
CA SER A 606 -29.14 -9.09 26.77
C SER A 606 -28.03 -10.01 27.28
N GLY A 607 -28.35 -11.02 28.08
CA GLY A 607 -27.41 -11.92 28.75
C GLY A 607 -26.46 -12.66 27.80
N PRO A 608 -26.94 -13.29 26.70
CA PRO A 608 -26.06 -13.93 25.72
C PRO A 608 -25.05 -12.94 25.11
N SER A 609 -25.49 -11.71 24.82
CA SER A 609 -24.64 -10.67 24.25
C SER A 609 -23.60 -10.16 25.25
N MET A 610 -23.99 -9.98 26.52
CA MET A 610 -23.08 -9.64 27.62
C MET A 610 -22.05 -10.75 27.87
N LEU A 611 -22.46 -12.03 27.82
CA LEU A 611 -21.58 -13.18 28.01
C LEU A 611 -20.55 -13.29 26.87
N ILE A 612 -20.99 -13.16 25.62
CA ILE A 612 -20.10 -13.13 24.44
C ILE A 612 -19.13 -11.95 24.54
N ALA A 613 -19.61 -10.77 24.93
CA ALA A 613 -18.74 -9.61 25.16
C ALA A 613 -17.72 -9.88 26.27
N TRP A 614 -18.15 -10.35 27.45
CA TRP A 614 -17.25 -10.70 28.55
C TRP A 614 -16.18 -11.72 28.14
N MET A 615 -16.54 -12.74 27.36
CA MET A 615 -15.57 -13.71 26.80
C MET A 615 -14.60 -13.05 25.82
N LYS A 616 -15.10 -12.29 24.83
CA LYS A 616 -14.25 -11.59 23.84
C LYS A 616 -13.31 -10.59 24.51
N LEU A 617 -13.79 -9.78 25.44
CA LEU A 617 -13.03 -8.77 26.18
C LEU A 617 -11.88 -9.37 26.99
N ARG A 618 -12.08 -10.54 27.63
CA ARG A 618 -11.03 -11.27 28.35
C ARG A 618 -10.05 -12.00 27.44
N GLN A 619 -10.40 -12.16 26.16
CA GLN A 619 -9.61 -12.86 25.14
C GLN A 619 -9.00 -11.90 24.10
N ARG A 620 -9.09 -10.58 24.30
CA ARG A 620 -8.41 -9.60 23.44
C ARG A 620 -6.91 -9.88 23.43
N ASN A 621 -6.32 -9.97 22.24
CA ASN A 621 -4.91 -10.30 22.05
C ASN A 621 -4.29 -9.31 21.06
N LEU A 622 -3.13 -8.76 21.42
CA LEU A 622 -2.36 -7.86 20.56
C LEU A 622 -1.68 -8.60 19.40
N GLY A 623 -1.35 -9.89 19.57
CA GLY A 623 -0.61 -10.69 18.57
C GLY A 623 -1.13 -10.53 17.14
N PRO A 624 -2.40 -10.88 16.83
CA PRO A 624 -2.93 -10.78 15.46
C PRO A 624 -2.98 -9.36 14.88
N ILE A 625 -2.82 -8.30 15.68
CA ILE A 625 -2.69 -6.91 15.22
C ILE A 625 -1.25 -6.64 14.75
N LEU A 626 -0.25 -7.20 15.42
CA LEU A 626 1.16 -6.99 15.09
C LEU A 626 1.67 -8.00 14.05
N ASP A 627 1.22 -9.26 14.12
CA ASP A 627 1.53 -10.30 13.12
C ASP A 627 1.12 -9.86 11.71
N ALA A 628 0.03 -9.07 11.63
CA ALA A 628 -0.47 -8.45 10.40
C ALA A 628 0.47 -7.38 9.81
N ASN A 629 1.36 -6.82 10.62
CA ASN A 629 2.42 -5.87 10.24
C ASN A 629 3.80 -6.55 10.19
N GLY A 630 3.86 -7.86 10.03
CA GLY A 630 5.12 -8.59 9.81
C GLY A 630 5.90 -8.93 11.08
N TRP A 631 5.33 -8.70 12.27
CA TRP A 631 5.86 -9.26 13.51
C TRP A 631 5.64 -10.77 13.58
N ALA A 632 6.33 -11.44 14.50
CA ALA A 632 6.01 -12.80 14.93
C ALA A 632 5.80 -12.81 16.45
N VAL A 633 4.58 -12.55 16.91
CA VAL A 633 4.23 -12.49 18.33
C VAL A 633 3.96 -13.90 18.84
N ASN A 634 4.89 -14.41 19.65
CA ASN A 634 4.84 -15.76 20.22
C ASN A 634 3.99 -15.79 21.51
N ALA A 635 4.06 -14.76 22.35
CA ALA A 635 3.35 -14.76 23.62
C ALA A 635 1.87 -14.36 23.48
N ARG A 636 1.03 -14.82 24.44
CA ARG A 636 -0.38 -14.41 24.56
C ARG A 636 -0.48 -12.98 25.13
N ALA A 637 -0.14 -11.99 24.30
CA ALA A 637 -0.14 -10.56 24.59
C ALA A 637 -1.56 -10.00 24.86
N ARG A 638 -2.13 -10.36 26.02
CA ARG A 638 -3.53 -10.07 26.38
C ARG A 638 -3.76 -8.60 26.73
N LEU A 639 -4.82 -8.02 26.16
CA LEU A 639 -5.34 -6.71 26.55
C LEU A 639 -6.50 -6.93 27.54
N ASN A 640 -6.20 -6.94 28.84
CA ASN A 640 -7.26 -7.06 29.85
C ASN A 640 -8.16 -5.81 29.89
N VAL A 641 -9.32 -5.89 30.55
CA VAL A 641 -10.31 -4.79 30.57
C VAL A 641 -9.75 -3.47 31.15
N PRO A 642 -9.12 -3.41 32.35
CA PRO A 642 -8.61 -2.14 32.88
C PRO A 642 -7.47 -1.56 32.04
N PHE A 643 -6.55 -2.39 31.53
CA PHE A 643 -5.48 -1.94 30.63
C PHE A 643 -6.05 -1.44 29.29
N GLY A 644 -7.06 -2.11 28.74
CA GLY A 644 -7.80 -1.64 27.56
C GLY A 644 -8.51 -0.29 27.81
N GLY A 645 -9.03 -0.05 29.01
CA GLY A 645 -9.55 1.26 29.40
C GLY A 645 -8.47 2.35 29.31
N ALA A 646 -7.26 2.06 29.80
CA ALA A 646 -6.12 2.99 29.74
C ALA A 646 -5.55 3.22 28.31
N LEU A 647 -5.93 2.42 27.31
CA LEU A 647 -5.55 2.59 25.90
C LEU A 647 -6.55 3.43 25.07
N THR A 648 -7.73 3.71 25.62
CA THR A 648 -8.73 4.61 25.01
C THR A 648 -9.31 5.52 26.09
N ALA A 649 -8.72 6.70 26.25
CA ALA A 649 -9.29 7.72 27.12
C ALA A 649 -10.60 8.23 26.52
N VAL A 650 -11.65 8.33 27.34
CA VAL A 650 -12.96 8.89 26.97
C VAL A 650 -13.02 10.32 27.51
N ALA A 651 -13.71 11.23 26.82
CA ALA A 651 -13.89 12.61 27.26
C ALA A 651 -14.54 12.67 28.65
N GLU A 652 -13.74 13.09 29.62
CA GLU A 652 -14.17 13.43 30.98
C GLU A 652 -14.09 14.95 31.18
N LEU A 653 -14.98 15.46 32.03
CA LEU A 653 -14.99 16.87 32.39
C LEU A 653 -13.89 17.14 33.43
N PRO A 654 -13.17 18.28 33.38
CA PRO A 654 -12.14 18.61 34.37
C PRO A 654 -12.68 18.56 35.81
N GLU A 655 -11.84 18.16 36.76
CA GLU A 655 -12.20 18.15 38.18
C GLU A 655 -12.70 19.53 38.65
N GLY A 656 -13.82 19.55 39.36
CA GLY A 656 -14.46 20.80 39.82
C GLY A 656 -15.36 21.51 38.80
N SER A 657 -15.54 20.99 37.58
CA SER A 657 -16.48 21.56 36.61
C SER A 657 -17.91 21.04 36.79
N GLU A 658 -18.89 21.95 36.73
CA GLU A 658 -20.31 21.65 36.88
C GLU A 658 -21.01 21.48 35.52
N ARG A 659 -21.94 20.53 35.43
CA ARG A 659 -22.81 20.39 34.24
C ARG A 659 -23.99 21.35 34.37
N CYS A 660 -24.08 22.33 33.46
CA CYS A 660 -25.31 23.12 33.34
C CYS A 660 -26.47 22.19 32.93
N LEU A 661 -27.44 22.02 33.83
CA LEU A 661 -28.66 21.22 33.57
C LEU A 661 -29.73 22.00 32.79
N THR A 662 -29.48 23.28 32.52
CA THR A 662 -30.41 24.18 31.83
C THR A 662 -29.99 24.34 30.36
N ASP A 663 -30.48 23.44 29.52
CA ASP A 663 -30.31 23.54 28.07
C ASP A 663 -31.40 24.46 27.47
N VAL A 664 -30.98 25.61 26.95
CA VAL A 664 -31.84 26.64 26.35
C VAL A 664 -32.45 26.19 25.02
N TYR A 665 -31.84 25.22 24.34
CA TYR A 665 -32.26 24.71 23.04
C TYR A 665 -32.86 23.29 23.12
N ALA A 666 -33.07 22.75 24.33
CA ALA A 666 -33.67 21.44 24.52
C ALA A 666 -35.04 21.36 23.83
N GLU A 667 -35.19 20.42 22.89
CA GLU A 667 -36.48 20.14 22.28
C GLU A 667 -37.52 19.82 23.36
N LYS A 668 -38.69 20.45 23.26
CA LYS A 668 -39.82 20.17 24.16
C LYS A 668 -40.22 18.71 23.98
N ARG A 669 -39.77 17.86 24.90
CA ARG A 669 -40.04 16.42 24.91
C ARG A 669 -41.53 16.19 24.66
N SER A 670 -41.85 15.51 23.56
CA SER A 670 -43.22 15.19 23.21
C SER A 670 -43.88 14.50 24.42
N PRO A 671 -45.07 14.94 24.87
CA PRO A 671 -45.76 14.29 25.99
C PRO A 671 -46.35 12.94 25.58
N TRP A 672 -46.44 12.65 24.28
CA TRP A 672 -47.08 11.43 23.74
C TRP A 672 -46.57 10.11 24.31
N PRO A 673 -45.26 9.85 24.49
CA PRO A 673 -44.80 8.60 25.10
C PRO A 673 -45.29 8.46 26.55
N TRP A 674 -45.37 9.57 27.29
CA TRP A 674 -45.91 9.61 28.65
C TRP A 674 -47.43 9.47 28.69
N ILE A 675 -48.15 10.09 27.74
CA ILE A 675 -49.61 9.95 27.60
C ILE A 675 -49.96 8.51 27.21
N VAL A 676 -49.25 7.92 26.25
CA VAL A 676 -49.44 6.51 25.84
C VAL A 676 -49.08 5.56 26.99
N LEU A 677 -47.98 5.79 27.71
CA LEU A 677 -47.65 5.01 28.91
C LEU A 677 -48.74 5.12 29.97
N LEU A 678 -49.26 6.33 30.22
CA LEU A 678 -50.31 6.59 31.19
C LEU A 678 -51.65 5.97 30.76
N LEU A 679 -51.99 5.98 29.47
CA LEU A 679 -53.15 5.28 28.91
C LEU A 679 -53.01 3.76 29.00
N VAL A 680 -51.81 3.21 28.78
CA VAL A 680 -51.53 1.78 28.98
C VAL A 680 -51.63 1.40 30.45
N ILE A 681 -51.10 2.23 31.36
CA ILE A 681 -51.22 2.04 32.81
C ILE A 681 -52.69 2.13 33.26
N LEU A 682 -53.45 3.10 32.76
CA LEU A 682 -54.89 3.23 33.04
C LEU A 682 -55.70 2.07 32.44
N GLY A 683 -55.33 1.57 31.26
CA GLY A 683 -55.95 0.38 30.66
C GLY A 683 -55.68 -0.89 31.48
N ILE A 684 -54.43 -1.09 31.93
CA ILE A 684 -54.06 -2.20 32.81
C ILE A 684 -54.74 -2.06 34.19
N ALA A 685 -54.74 -0.87 34.78
CA ALA A 685 -55.40 -0.60 36.05
C ALA A 685 -56.92 -0.82 35.94
N GLY A 686 -57.55 -0.34 34.86
CA GLY A 686 -58.96 -0.58 34.56
C GLY A 686 -59.27 -2.06 34.39
N TYR A 687 -58.45 -2.81 33.64
CA TYR A 687 -58.59 -4.25 33.49
C TYR A 687 -58.47 -5.00 34.83
N VAL A 688 -57.49 -4.63 35.67
CA VAL A 688 -57.29 -5.23 37.00
C VAL A 688 -58.41 -4.84 37.99
N LEU A 689 -58.92 -3.62 37.94
CA LEU A 689 -60.05 -3.17 38.76
C LEU A 689 -61.38 -3.79 38.30
N ASN A 690 -61.52 -4.11 37.01
CA ASN A 690 -62.65 -4.87 36.47
C ASN A 690 -62.60 -6.33 36.93
N GLN A 691 -61.44 -7.00 36.77
CA GLN A 691 -61.18 -8.36 37.29
C GLN A 691 -61.43 -8.48 38.81
N LYS A 692 -61.13 -7.43 39.59
CA LYS A 692 -61.39 -7.37 41.04
C LYS A 692 -62.79 -6.87 41.43
N GLY A 693 -63.70 -6.66 40.47
CA GLY A 693 -65.07 -6.19 40.73
C GLY A 693 -65.21 -4.76 41.26
N LYS A 694 -64.11 -4.02 41.44
CA LYS A 694 -64.13 -2.67 42.03
C LYS A 694 -64.72 -1.60 41.12
N ILE A 695 -64.61 -1.76 39.79
CA ILE A 695 -65.32 -0.88 38.85
C ILE A 695 -66.84 -1.04 39.01
N TYR A 696 -67.31 -2.26 39.26
CA TYR A 696 -68.72 -2.55 39.51
C TYR A 696 -69.18 -1.95 40.86
N GLU A 697 -68.40 -2.10 41.94
CA GLU A 697 -68.68 -1.45 43.23
C GLU A 697 -68.77 0.09 43.13
N TRP A 698 -67.98 0.71 42.26
CA TRP A 698 -67.87 2.17 42.15
C TRP A 698 -68.79 2.81 41.10
N THR A 699 -69.26 2.07 40.09
CA THR A 699 -70.06 2.64 38.98
C THR A 699 -71.53 2.19 38.96
N GLY A 700 -71.90 1.15 39.71
CA GLY A 700 -73.30 0.75 39.92
C GLY A 700 -74.05 0.20 38.70
N TYR A 701 -73.42 0.11 37.53
CA TYR A 701 -74.00 -0.44 36.30
C TYR A 701 -73.60 -1.90 36.10
N GLY A 702 -74.57 -2.82 36.14
CA GLY A 702 -74.42 -4.20 35.64
C GLY A 702 -74.76 -5.33 36.61
N ARG A 703 -76.05 -5.51 36.93
CA ARG A 703 -76.63 -6.77 37.44
C ARG A 703 -77.70 -7.18 36.40
N GLN A 704 -77.96 -8.42 36.01
CA GLN A 704 -77.75 -9.79 36.55
C GLN A 704 -77.32 -10.72 35.38
N VAL A 705 -77.06 -12.04 35.49
CA VAL A 705 -77.61 -13.08 36.39
C VAL A 705 -76.58 -14.17 36.70
N VAL A 706 -76.44 -14.50 37.98
CA VAL A 706 -76.06 -15.85 38.43
C VAL A 706 -77.35 -16.51 38.89
N ILE A 707 -77.69 -17.66 38.32
CA ILE A 707 -78.76 -18.52 38.83
C ILE A 707 -78.12 -19.46 39.83
N GLU A 708 -78.43 -19.30 41.12
CA GLU A 708 -78.13 -20.32 42.13
C GLU A 708 -79.14 -21.48 42.02
N ALA A 709 -78.64 -22.69 42.20
CA ALA A 709 -79.39 -23.94 42.01
C ALA A 709 -80.23 -24.33 43.24
N PRO A 710 -81.25 -25.18 43.05
CA PRO A 710 -81.75 -26.07 44.09
C PRO A 710 -81.39 -27.55 43.85
N ALA A 711 -81.34 -28.26 44.96
CA ALA A 711 -80.70 -29.55 45.22
C ALA A 711 -81.20 -30.82 44.47
N GLU A 712 -80.37 -31.86 44.64
CA GLU A 712 -80.42 -33.26 44.21
C GLU A 712 -81.77 -34.00 44.16
N ALA A 713 -81.84 -34.97 43.24
CA ALA A 713 -82.61 -36.20 43.42
C ALA A 713 -81.73 -37.42 43.07
N VAL A 714 -81.92 -38.51 43.84
CA VAL A 714 -81.05 -39.70 43.96
C VAL A 714 -80.98 -40.55 42.68
N PRO A 715 -79.82 -41.14 42.33
CA PRO A 715 -79.69 -42.04 41.18
C PRO A 715 -80.22 -43.46 41.47
N ALA A 716 -80.81 -44.09 40.45
CA ALA A 716 -81.11 -45.51 40.42
C ALA A 716 -80.38 -46.18 39.24
N ALA A 717 -79.90 -47.39 39.46
CA ALA A 717 -79.22 -48.26 38.51
C ALA A 717 -79.62 -49.73 38.80
N PRO A 718 -79.26 -50.77 38.01
CA PRO A 718 -78.63 -50.78 36.67
C PRO A 718 -79.22 -51.83 35.67
N ALA A 719 -78.68 -51.83 34.43
CA ALA A 719 -78.42 -53.01 33.55
C ALA A 719 -79.60 -53.79 32.87
N PRO A 720 -79.33 -54.70 31.87
CA PRO A 720 -78.08 -54.93 31.11
C PRO A 720 -78.19 -55.18 29.56
N ALA A 721 -77.04 -54.98 28.89
CA ALA A 721 -76.36 -55.74 27.80
C ALA A 721 -77.08 -56.46 26.63
N GLU A 722 -76.55 -56.28 25.41
CA GLU A 722 -75.91 -57.35 24.56
C GLU A 722 -75.10 -56.75 23.37
N ALA A 723 -74.47 -57.55 22.49
CA ALA A 723 -73.07 -58.01 22.66
C ALA A 723 -72.35 -58.49 21.34
N ALA A 724 -71.62 -57.58 20.65
CA ALA A 724 -70.58 -57.89 19.64
C ALA A 724 -71.07 -58.57 18.30
N PRO A 725 -70.23 -58.76 17.24
CA PRO A 725 -68.89 -59.37 17.23
C PRO A 725 -67.78 -58.55 16.52
N ALA A 726 -66.58 -59.13 16.43
CA ALA A 726 -65.33 -58.52 15.94
C ALA A 726 -64.67 -59.33 14.80
N ALA A 727 -63.62 -58.79 14.12
CA ALA A 727 -62.46 -59.57 13.64
C ALA A 727 -61.28 -58.74 13.05
N ALA A 728 -60.06 -59.07 13.51
CA ALA A 728 -58.78 -59.25 12.78
C ALA A 728 -58.07 -58.12 11.95
N ALA A 729 -56.75 -58.06 12.13
CA ALA A 729 -55.73 -57.47 11.22
C ALA A 729 -55.06 -58.58 10.36
N PRO A 730 -54.05 -58.33 9.47
CA PRO A 730 -52.65 -58.04 9.87
C PRO A 730 -51.73 -57.27 8.87
N ALA A 731 -50.43 -57.14 9.24
CA ALA A 731 -49.21 -57.22 8.38
C ALA A 731 -48.26 -55.98 8.16
N ALA A 732 -47.25 -55.87 9.05
CA ALA A 732 -45.78 -56.01 8.76
C ALA A 732 -44.99 -54.91 7.94
N PRO A 733 -43.62 -54.88 7.95
CA PRO A 733 -42.88 -53.67 8.41
C PRO A 733 -41.56 -53.25 7.68
N ALA A 734 -40.86 -52.25 8.26
CA ALA A 734 -39.40 -51.94 8.16
C ALA A 734 -38.87 -51.26 6.86
N PRO A 735 -37.64 -50.67 6.84
CA PRO A 735 -36.58 -50.60 7.87
C PRO A 735 -36.09 -49.16 8.23
N ALA A 736 -34.96 -49.05 8.94
CA ALA A 736 -34.46 -47.83 9.59
C ALA A 736 -32.96 -47.54 9.33
N ALA A 737 -32.48 -46.39 9.84
CA ALA A 737 -31.06 -45.95 9.98
C ALA A 737 -30.37 -45.46 8.67
N PRO A 738 -29.29 -44.63 8.73
CA PRO A 738 -28.43 -44.34 9.89
C PRO A 738 -28.18 -42.85 10.24
N ALA A 739 -27.45 -42.64 11.33
CA ALA A 739 -26.94 -41.35 11.81
C ALA A 739 -25.62 -40.94 11.11
N PRO A 740 -25.23 -39.66 11.16
CA PRO A 740 -23.86 -39.20 10.93
C PRO A 740 -23.09 -38.96 12.24
N ALA A 741 -21.79 -39.22 12.20
CA ALA A 741 -20.83 -38.87 13.25
C ALA A 741 -20.31 -37.43 13.09
N ALA A 742 -19.57 -36.96 14.11
CA ALA A 742 -18.69 -35.77 14.05
C ALA A 742 -17.58 -35.96 12.98
N PRO A 743 -16.83 -34.91 12.56
CA PRO A 743 -16.21 -33.88 13.40
C PRO A 743 -17.05 -32.62 13.68
#